data_AF-A0A429E9N1-F1
#
_entry.id   AF-A0A429E9N1-F1
#
_cell.length_a   1.000
_cell.length_b   1.000
_cell.length_c   1.000
_cell.angle_alpha   90.00
_cell.angle_beta   90.00
_cell.angle_gamma   90.00
#
_symmetry.space_group_name_H-M   'P 1'
#
loop_
_entity.id
_entity.type
_entity.pdbx_description
1 polymer ?
#
loop_
_entity_poly.entity_id
_entity_poly.type
_entity_poly.pdbx_seq_one_letter_code
_entity_poly.pdbx_strand_id
1 'polypeptide(L)'
;MVLLPAVVPQLVEKRSELVPARLARKVAPLFGVPSEHNPFQPLTWVCDFSAITVSEIARGAPLPTRAAAARLRGQKREGEWFVHDRAVLPGDGGTLPNEIVAATVNRFGPDTKAAVVLTATNVLLGPVAEAIRTALGMLRTADGGELPPMQWIAAWSAAAIEVYRSQPALVSAALTARVIQRASLAAPQFPLAPRLAEQARARCEIGAVAAERSPDPVMRPRDLDFLDGIAAARLNATGTLPGVGDEEPTGLRGGVGDRVVDQLIGLLVEMGAPDGVAHIWVTERVPGQEQVHAMVPSSGLVRELVETWAYGRGPLPGRDETGNALAEAMAVPFRLPRPSELVGMPLFTRRAFALATMGIIRQMGLLAPSAWLAGPEFADLVRGLSELLDEVFDPDDPVVVDSRLRLAVQQASVERHTGHVRPESAVAVMAAADACLDAAEANRIDPGLLADLLVVACIELNALRSTGLRGMDIGGALRRYWGTFADAVEVDLFAPEADHSGLSFQLHNYAAFLGAGKDDIEDLRAAVHLFTTSVIPGRSRLYNRDRDIRPLARSRYLAADAASGLASLLTDRGEHSEAEQWVRQAHTWVHQVMAEPPYQPHRLLPALEDSLFALRAAPVLLQAVEYGIAANPEADIGLANELVRLLERWLKETSDGSVGPFGYQSAAADLRARLSALGFPS
;
A
#
# COMPACT_ATOMS: atom_id res chain seq x y z
N MET A 1 -11.78 7.89 12.38
CA MET A 1 -10.55 8.51 12.92
C MET A 1 -9.34 7.80 12.34
N VAL A 2 -8.19 8.48 12.25
CA VAL A 2 -6.91 7.85 11.83
C VAL A 2 -6.14 7.31 13.04
N LEU A 3 -5.20 6.37 12.82
CA LEU A 3 -4.50 5.65 13.89
C LEU A 3 -3.39 6.49 14.54
N LEU A 4 -2.54 7.10 13.72
CA LEU A 4 -1.39 7.94 14.13
C LEU A 4 -1.51 9.36 13.52
N PRO A 5 -2.48 10.18 13.98
CA PRO A 5 -2.70 11.52 13.44
C PRO A 5 -1.56 12.50 13.74
N ALA A 6 -1.36 13.48 12.86
CA ALA A 6 -0.65 14.70 13.20
C ALA A 6 -1.35 15.46 14.34
N VAL A 7 -0.57 16.05 15.24
CA VAL A 7 -1.08 16.81 16.38
C VAL A 7 -0.72 18.27 16.20
N VAL A 8 -1.74 19.13 16.09
CA VAL A 8 -1.52 20.58 16.03
C VAL A 8 -1.16 21.08 17.43
N PRO A 9 0.02 21.69 17.64
CA PRO A 9 0.47 22.10 18.96
C PRO A 9 -0.43 23.20 19.53
N GLN A 10 -0.66 23.14 20.85
CA GLN A 10 -1.28 24.22 21.61
C GLN A 10 -0.37 25.47 21.66
N LEU A 11 -0.87 26.57 22.19
CA LEU A 11 -0.06 27.78 22.43
C LEU A 11 1.14 27.43 23.34
N VAL A 12 2.35 27.54 22.79
CA VAL A 12 3.59 27.19 23.49
C VAL A 12 4.17 28.42 24.20
N GLU A 13 4.48 28.28 25.49
CA GLU A 13 5.06 29.36 26.32
C GLU A 13 6.56 29.57 26.08
N LYS A 14 7.30 28.52 25.70
CA LYS A 14 8.75 28.58 25.46
C LYS A 14 9.09 29.33 24.17
N ARG A 15 9.89 30.40 24.30
CA ARG A 15 10.29 31.27 23.18
C ARG A 15 11.01 30.54 22.03
N SER A 16 11.79 29.50 22.33
CA SER A 16 12.54 28.72 21.33
C SER A 16 11.64 27.83 20.46
N GLU A 17 10.49 27.41 20.99
CA GLU A 17 9.54 26.50 20.32
C GLU A 17 8.39 27.26 19.63
N LEU A 18 8.25 28.55 19.93
CA LEU A 18 7.13 29.39 19.50
C LEU A 18 7.04 29.54 17.97
N VAL A 19 8.16 29.71 17.27
CA VAL A 19 8.13 29.85 15.80
C VAL A 19 7.80 28.53 15.10
N PRO A 20 8.48 27.39 15.40
CA PRO A 20 8.09 26.08 14.86
C PRO A 20 6.62 25.72 15.12
N ALA A 21 6.10 25.96 16.32
CA ALA A 21 4.70 25.70 16.66
C ALA A 21 3.73 26.59 15.86
N ARG A 22 4.08 27.86 15.63
CA ARG A 22 3.29 28.75 14.76
C ARG A 22 3.28 28.25 13.32
N LEU A 23 4.42 27.80 12.79
CA LEU A 23 4.51 27.23 11.44
C LEU A 23 3.64 25.98 11.32
N ALA A 24 3.72 25.06 12.29
CA ALA A 24 2.88 23.86 12.36
C ALA A 24 1.39 24.18 12.27
N ARG A 25 0.91 25.18 13.03
CA ARG A 25 -0.49 25.64 13.00
C ARG A 25 -0.92 26.23 11.66
N LYS A 26 0.01 26.76 10.86
CA LYS A 26 -0.28 27.29 9.52
C LYS A 26 -0.21 26.22 8.44
N VAL A 27 0.74 25.29 8.55
CA VAL A 27 0.94 24.18 7.61
C VAL A 27 -0.17 23.14 7.74
N ALA A 28 -0.63 22.83 8.96
CA ALA A 28 -1.68 21.84 9.21
C ALA A 28 -2.92 21.99 8.29
N PRO A 29 -3.64 23.12 8.28
CA PRO A 29 -4.84 23.25 7.45
C PRO A 29 -4.55 23.28 5.94
N LEU A 30 -3.34 23.65 5.51
CA LEU A 30 -2.94 23.66 4.10
C LEU A 30 -2.77 22.26 3.50
N PHE A 31 -2.59 21.25 4.35
CA PHE A 31 -2.42 19.85 3.93
C PHE A 31 -3.48 18.93 4.57
N GLY A 32 -4.69 19.46 4.79
CA GLY A 32 -5.86 18.67 5.17
C GLY A 32 -5.90 18.22 6.63
N VAL A 33 -5.06 18.77 7.51
CA VAL A 33 -5.06 18.42 8.94
C VAL A 33 -6.07 19.30 9.68
N PRO A 34 -7.21 18.74 10.15
CA PRO A 34 -8.21 19.53 10.87
C PRO A 34 -7.70 19.94 12.25
N SER A 35 -8.13 21.11 12.72
CA SER A 35 -7.78 21.60 14.06
C SER A 35 -8.81 22.57 14.59
N GLU A 36 -9.20 22.39 15.85
CA GLU A 36 -9.99 23.34 16.63
C GLU A 36 -9.30 24.71 16.85
N HIS A 37 -8.01 24.82 16.51
CA HIS A 37 -7.25 26.07 16.60
C HIS A 37 -6.99 26.75 15.26
N ASN A 38 -7.55 26.20 14.17
CA ASN A 38 -7.52 26.84 12.86
C ASN A 38 -8.46 28.06 12.85
N PRO A 39 -7.95 29.28 12.63
CA PRO A 39 -8.77 30.49 12.62
C PRO A 39 -9.77 30.55 11.46
N PHE A 40 -9.63 29.69 10.46
CA PHE A 40 -10.47 29.65 9.26
C PHE A 40 -11.45 28.46 9.26
N GLN A 41 -11.75 27.88 10.42
CA GLN A 41 -12.68 26.76 10.51
C GLN A 41 -14.00 26.98 9.77
N PRO A 42 -14.57 25.93 9.13
CA PRO A 42 -14.06 24.56 9.08
C PRO A 42 -12.97 24.31 8.00
N LEU A 43 -12.50 25.35 7.31
CA LEU A 43 -11.72 25.22 6.08
C LEU A 43 -10.38 24.50 6.27
N THR A 44 -10.17 23.48 5.45
CA THR A 44 -8.86 22.88 5.18
C THR A 44 -8.67 22.78 3.67
N TRP A 45 -7.43 22.63 3.25
CA TRP A 45 -7.04 22.55 1.85
C TRP A 45 -6.11 21.37 1.65
N VAL A 46 -6.02 20.93 0.39
CA VAL A 46 -5.01 19.97 -0.06
C VAL A 46 -4.09 20.69 -1.05
N CYS A 47 -3.18 21.50 -0.53
CA CYS A 47 -2.28 22.28 -1.36
C CYS A 47 -1.18 21.40 -1.97
N ASP A 48 -0.88 21.62 -3.25
CA ASP A 48 0.31 21.06 -3.89
C ASP A 48 1.56 21.81 -3.39
N PHE A 49 2.52 21.06 -2.83
CA PHE A 49 3.80 21.60 -2.38
C PHE A 49 4.58 22.30 -3.50
N SER A 50 4.45 21.85 -4.75
CA SER A 50 5.13 22.45 -5.90
C SER A 50 4.62 23.88 -6.18
N ALA A 51 3.31 24.09 -6.02
CA ALA A 51 2.62 25.33 -6.34
C ALA A 51 2.52 26.30 -5.15
N ILE A 52 2.48 25.80 -3.91
CA ILE A 52 2.31 26.63 -2.73
C ILE A 52 3.51 27.58 -2.53
N THR A 53 3.20 28.80 -2.11
CA THR A 53 4.18 29.86 -1.85
C THR A 53 4.50 30.00 -0.36
N VAL A 54 5.66 30.59 -0.06
CA VAL A 54 6.05 30.94 1.32
C VAL A 54 5.03 31.89 1.96
N SER A 55 4.39 32.76 1.16
CA SER A 55 3.35 33.68 1.65
C SER A 55 2.09 32.94 2.09
N GLU A 56 1.65 31.94 1.32
CA GLU A 56 0.48 31.12 1.67
C GLU A 56 0.76 30.29 2.92
N ILE A 57 1.97 29.74 3.05
CA ILE A 57 2.41 29.04 4.26
C ILE A 57 2.42 29.98 5.47
N ALA A 58 2.93 31.21 5.34
CA ALA A 58 2.99 32.17 6.45
C ALA A 58 1.59 32.58 6.96
N ARG A 59 0.61 32.58 6.06
CA ARG A 59 -0.80 32.90 6.34
C ARG A 59 -1.60 31.70 6.81
N GLY A 60 -1.23 30.50 6.36
CA GLY A 60 -1.97 29.25 6.57
C GLY A 60 -3.25 29.16 5.74
N ALA A 61 -3.30 29.83 4.58
CA ALA A 61 -4.42 29.80 3.65
C ALA A 61 -3.97 30.15 2.21
N PRO A 62 -4.59 29.57 1.16
CA PRO A 62 -4.28 29.89 -0.24
C PRO A 62 -4.58 31.33 -0.63
N LEU A 63 -3.86 31.81 -1.64
CA LEU A 63 -4.13 33.08 -2.31
C LEU A 63 -5.06 32.88 -3.52
N PRO A 64 -5.86 33.91 -3.87
CA PRO A 64 -6.63 33.86 -5.11
C PRO A 64 -5.70 33.89 -6.33
N THR A 65 -6.18 33.39 -7.46
CA THR A 65 -5.47 33.52 -8.74
C THR A 65 -5.21 34.99 -9.08
N ARG A 66 -4.20 35.29 -9.90
CA ARG A 66 -3.89 36.69 -10.31
C ARG A 66 -5.11 37.40 -10.92
N ALA A 67 -5.91 36.70 -11.72
CA ALA A 67 -7.13 37.23 -12.31
C ALA A 67 -8.22 37.51 -11.26
N ALA A 68 -8.42 36.61 -10.29
CA ALA A 68 -9.32 36.85 -9.18
C ALA A 68 -8.84 38.01 -8.30
N ALA A 69 -7.55 38.07 -7.95
CA ALA A 69 -6.95 39.17 -7.21
C ALA A 69 -7.17 40.53 -7.90
N ALA A 70 -7.01 40.60 -9.23
CA ALA A 70 -7.24 41.82 -10.00
C ALA A 70 -8.71 42.28 -9.93
N ARG A 71 -9.67 41.35 -9.99
CA ARG A 71 -11.11 41.64 -9.85
C ARG A 71 -11.47 42.17 -8.46
N LEU A 72 -10.73 41.76 -7.44
CA LEU A 72 -11.02 42.10 -6.04
C LEU A 72 -10.42 43.45 -5.60
N ARG A 73 -9.40 43.98 -6.29
CA ARG A 73 -8.65 45.21 -5.90
C ARG A 73 -9.44 46.52 -5.83
N GLY A 74 -10.74 46.53 -6.12
CA GLY A 74 -11.59 47.73 -6.05
C GLY A 74 -12.94 47.50 -5.36
N GLN A 75 -13.15 46.33 -4.76
CA GLN A 75 -14.40 46.01 -4.09
C GLN A 75 -14.23 46.27 -2.60
N LYS A 76 -15.07 47.16 -2.03
CA LYS A 76 -15.09 47.36 -0.58
C LYS A 76 -15.56 46.08 0.11
N ARG A 77 -14.86 45.65 1.15
CA ARG A 77 -15.16 44.41 1.88
C ARG A 77 -15.17 44.67 3.37
N GLU A 78 -16.33 44.40 3.98
CA GLU A 78 -16.52 44.49 5.42
C GLU A 78 -15.91 43.28 6.15
N GLY A 79 -15.44 43.51 7.38
CA GLY A 79 -14.81 42.49 8.23
C GLY A 79 -13.28 42.54 8.23
N GLU A 80 -12.66 41.84 9.18
CA GLU A 80 -11.19 41.73 9.24
C GLU A 80 -10.61 40.90 8.09
N TRP A 81 -11.37 39.90 7.63
CA TRP A 81 -11.04 39.02 6.53
C TRP A 81 -12.31 38.33 5.98
N PHE A 82 -12.23 37.78 4.77
CA PHE A 82 -13.32 37.07 4.12
C PHE A 82 -12.78 35.93 3.22
N VAL A 83 -13.68 35.03 2.84
CA VAL A 83 -13.38 33.91 1.92
C VAL A 83 -13.90 34.26 0.53
N HIS A 84 -13.08 34.09 -0.49
CA HIS A 84 -13.46 34.18 -1.90
C HIS A 84 -13.08 32.89 -2.62
N ASP A 85 -14.08 32.18 -3.11
CA ASP A 85 -13.97 30.79 -3.55
C ASP A 85 -13.40 29.92 -2.40
N ARG A 86 -12.12 29.54 -2.49
CA ARG A 86 -11.39 28.84 -1.40
C ARG A 86 -10.21 29.64 -0.85
N ALA A 87 -9.96 30.84 -1.35
CA ALA A 87 -8.88 31.70 -0.87
C ALA A 87 -9.35 32.59 0.28
N VAL A 88 -8.48 32.84 1.26
CA VAL A 88 -8.77 33.72 2.39
C VAL A 88 -8.06 35.05 2.18
N LEU A 89 -8.77 36.15 2.31
CA LEU A 89 -8.26 37.51 2.05
C LEU A 89 -8.53 38.44 3.22
N PRO A 90 -7.63 39.38 3.54
CA PRO A 90 -7.94 40.44 4.49
C PRO A 90 -9.03 41.36 3.94
N GLY A 91 -9.87 41.89 4.82
CA GLY A 91 -10.79 42.99 4.49
C GLY A 91 -10.07 44.32 4.34
N ASP A 92 -10.81 45.39 4.06
CA ASP A 92 -10.21 46.72 3.86
C ASP A 92 -9.51 47.21 5.14
N GLY A 93 -8.17 47.27 5.12
CA GLY A 93 -7.36 47.65 6.28
C GLY A 93 -7.24 46.57 7.38
N GLY A 94 -7.79 45.38 7.14
CA GLY A 94 -7.69 44.23 8.05
C GLY A 94 -6.39 43.42 7.88
N THR A 95 -6.11 42.53 8.84
CA THR A 95 -4.99 41.58 8.79
C THR A 95 -5.50 40.16 8.97
N LEU A 96 -4.79 39.17 8.43
CA LEU A 96 -5.16 37.78 8.69
C LEU A 96 -4.79 37.37 10.12
N PRO A 97 -5.61 36.52 10.76
CA PRO A 97 -5.33 36.01 12.10
C PRO A 97 -3.96 35.33 12.19
N ASN A 98 -3.11 35.83 13.10
CA ASN A 98 -1.81 35.26 13.44
C ASN A 98 -0.83 35.08 12.26
N GLU A 99 -0.94 35.90 11.21
CA GLU A 99 0.00 35.88 10.07
C GLU A 99 1.46 35.98 10.54
N ILE A 100 2.34 35.18 9.94
CA ILE A 100 3.76 35.17 10.27
C ILE A 100 4.47 36.15 9.36
N VAL A 101 5.16 37.13 9.95
CA VAL A 101 5.92 38.13 9.20
C VAL A 101 6.98 37.45 8.33
N ALA A 102 7.08 37.85 7.05
CA ALA A 102 8.01 37.25 6.08
C ALA A 102 9.47 37.22 6.57
N ALA A 103 9.90 38.26 7.30
CA ALA A 103 11.24 38.33 7.90
C ALA A 103 11.52 37.20 8.91
N THR A 104 10.50 36.62 9.53
CA THR A 104 10.63 35.46 10.43
C THR A 104 10.81 34.18 9.63
N VAL A 105 10.04 34.03 8.54
CA VAL A 105 10.05 32.83 7.70
C VAL A 105 11.36 32.75 6.89
N ASN A 106 11.85 33.89 6.38
CA ASN A 106 13.10 33.97 5.60
C ASN A 106 14.38 33.64 6.41
N ARG A 107 14.28 33.39 7.72
CA ARG A 107 15.40 32.88 8.53
C ARG A 107 15.65 31.39 8.31
N PHE A 108 14.66 30.67 7.79
CA PHE A 108 14.76 29.27 7.43
C PHE A 108 15.41 29.13 6.05
N GLY A 109 16.33 28.19 5.89
CA GLY A 109 17.03 28.01 4.61
C GLY A 109 18.08 26.90 4.61
N PRO A 110 18.77 26.68 3.48
CA PRO A 110 18.89 27.55 2.29
C PRO A 110 17.65 27.67 1.40
N ASP A 111 16.79 26.65 1.32
CA ASP A 111 15.46 26.77 0.70
C ASP A 111 14.40 27.02 1.77
N THR A 112 13.85 28.24 1.81
CA THR A 112 12.91 28.65 2.86
C THR A 112 11.60 27.85 2.83
N LYS A 113 11.07 27.53 1.65
CA LYS A 113 9.78 26.81 1.54
C LYS A 113 9.92 25.41 2.10
N ALA A 114 10.93 24.67 1.65
CA ALA A 114 11.19 23.32 2.10
C ALA A 114 11.57 23.28 3.58
N ALA A 115 12.42 24.19 4.06
CA ALA A 115 12.80 24.23 5.47
C ALA A 115 11.59 24.46 6.39
N VAL A 116 10.71 25.38 6.02
CA VAL A 116 9.53 25.72 6.83
C VAL A 116 8.54 24.56 6.88
N VAL A 117 8.23 23.93 5.73
CA VAL A 117 7.30 22.78 5.69
C VAL A 117 7.88 21.61 6.48
N LEU A 118 9.18 21.35 6.36
CA LEU A 118 9.85 20.27 7.08
C LEU A 118 9.86 20.52 8.60
N THR A 119 10.23 21.72 9.05
CA THR A 119 10.16 22.09 10.48
C THR A 119 8.74 21.94 11.02
N ALA A 120 7.74 22.46 10.31
CA ALA A 120 6.35 22.38 10.71
C ALA A 120 5.87 20.93 10.81
N THR A 121 6.25 20.09 9.86
CA THR A 121 5.87 18.67 9.85
C THR A 121 6.51 17.90 11.00
N ASN A 122 7.79 18.10 11.30
CA ASN A 122 8.44 17.47 12.45
C ASN A 122 7.78 17.87 13.78
N VAL A 123 7.28 19.11 13.89
CA VAL A 123 6.50 19.53 15.06
C VAL A 123 5.14 18.83 15.10
N LEU A 124 4.42 18.77 13.98
CA LEU A 124 3.10 18.14 13.88
C LEU A 124 3.16 16.62 14.15
N LEU A 125 4.21 15.96 13.71
CA LEU A 125 4.43 14.52 13.87
C LEU A 125 5.31 14.18 15.07
N GLY A 126 5.80 15.16 15.82
CA GLY A 126 6.69 14.96 16.97
C GLY A 126 6.15 13.96 18.00
N PRO A 127 4.88 14.09 18.45
CA PRO A 127 4.28 13.11 19.35
C PRO A 127 4.22 11.68 18.78
N VAL A 128 4.01 11.55 17.47
CA VAL A 128 3.97 10.25 16.78
C VAL A 128 5.39 9.67 16.63
N ALA A 129 6.38 10.49 16.28
CA ALA A 129 7.77 10.05 16.18
C ALA A 129 8.29 9.52 17.53
N GLU A 130 7.96 10.20 18.62
CA GLU A 130 8.33 9.75 19.97
C GLU A 130 7.60 8.46 20.38
N ALA A 131 6.30 8.36 20.04
CA ALA A 131 5.52 7.15 20.25
C ALA A 131 6.11 5.93 19.52
N ILE A 132 6.49 6.09 18.25
CA ILE A 132 7.13 5.03 17.46
C ILE A 132 8.48 4.64 18.06
N ARG A 133 9.33 5.63 18.39
CA ARG A 133 10.64 5.39 19.02
C ARG A 133 10.49 4.59 20.32
N THR A 134 9.56 4.98 21.18
CA THR A 134 9.28 4.28 22.44
C THR A 134 8.78 2.87 22.18
N ALA A 135 7.79 2.69 21.29
CA ALA A 135 7.21 1.40 20.95
C ALA A 135 8.26 0.41 20.39
N LEU A 136 9.08 0.85 19.43
CA LEU A 136 10.19 0.04 18.90
C LEU A 136 11.22 -0.29 19.99
N GLY A 137 11.43 0.63 20.92
CA GLY A 137 12.25 0.43 22.10
C GLY A 137 11.71 -0.63 23.07
N MET A 138 10.44 -1.05 22.97
CA MET A 138 9.85 -2.11 23.80
C MET A 138 9.92 -3.50 23.17
N LEU A 139 10.03 -3.58 21.84
CA LEU A 139 10.05 -4.85 21.13
C LEU A 139 11.41 -5.56 21.30
N ARG A 140 11.38 -6.80 21.79
CA ARG A 140 12.56 -7.64 22.10
C ARG A 140 12.31 -9.07 21.66
N THR A 141 13.36 -9.82 21.38
CA THR A 141 13.26 -11.27 21.18
C THR A 141 12.76 -11.97 22.44
N ALA A 142 12.28 -13.21 22.32
CA ALA A 142 11.73 -13.96 23.46
C ALA A 142 12.72 -14.13 24.63
N ASP A 143 14.03 -14.18 24.35
CA ASP A 143 15.13 -14.24 25.31
C ASP A 143 15.54 -12.86 25.90
N GLY A 144 14.86 -11.78 25.49
CA GLY A 144 15.12 -10.41 25.95
C GLY A 144 16.18 -9.64 25.17
N GLY A 145 16.75 -10.23 24.12
CA GLY A 145 17.69 -9.59 23.19
C GLY A 145 17.06 -8.57 22.24
N GLU A 146 17.90 -7.96 21.41
CA GLU A 146 17.42 -7.09 20.33
C GLU A 146 16.73 -7.89 19.22
N LEU A 147 15.70 -7.30 18.62
CA LEU A 147 15.07 -7.90 17.44
C LEU A 147 16.06 -8.08 16.28
N PRO A 148 15.95 -9.20 15.53
CA PRO A 148 16.62 -9.34 14.24
C PRO A 148 16.33 -8.14 13.33
N PRO A 149 17.30 -7.67 12.52
CA PRO A 149 17.11 -6.50 11.66
C PRO A 149 15.86 -6.55 10.79
N MET A 150 15.54 -7.72 10.22
CA MET A 150 14.36 -7.92 9.36
C MET A 150 13.05 -7.66 10.11
N GLN A 151 12.91 -8.19 11.33
CA GLN A 151 11.73 -7.95 12.18
C GLN A 151 11.68 -6.50 12.66
N TRP A 152 12.82 -5.90 12.99
CA TRP A 152 12.87 -4.49 13.38
C TRP A 152 12.47 -3.57 12.22
N ILE A 153 12.96 -3.83 11.00
CA ILE A 153 12.56 -3.12 9.78
C ILE A 153 11.06 -3.29 9.53
N ALA A 154 10.53 -4.50 9.69
CA ALA A 154 9.09 -4.75 9.55
C ALA A 154 8.25 -3.93 10.54
N ALA A 155 8.67 -3.89 11.80
CA ALA A 155 8.02 -3.10 12.85
C ALA A 155 8.06 -1.59 12.55
N TRP A 156 9.25 -1.05 12.24
CA TRP A 156 9.43 0.37 11.96
C TRP A 156 8.66 0.81 10.71
N SER A 157 8.80 0.08 9.61
CA SER A 157 8.18 0.44 8.33
C SER A 157 6.65 0.34 8.41
N ALA A 158 6.09 -0.66 9.11
CA ALA A 158 4.64 -0.74 9.33
C ALA A 158 4.09 0.51 10.05
N ALA A 159 4.76 0.95 11.12
CA ALA A 159 4.36 2.17 11.83
C ALA A 159 4.55 3.43 10.98
N ALA A 160 5.66 3.54 10.24
CA ALA A 160 5.95 4.69 9.38
C ALA A 160 4.96 4.80 8.20
N ILE A 161 4.58 3.67 7.59
CA ILE A 161 3.56 3.62 6.54
C ILE A 161 2.20 4.07 7.09
N GLU A 162 1.86 3.72 8.34
CA GLU A 162 0.62 4.21 8.95
C GLU A 162 0.64 5.72 9.19
N VAL A 163 1.79 6.33 9.49
CA VAL A 163 1.91 7.81 9.54
C VAL A 163 1.60 8.43 8.18
N TYR A 164 2.14 7.85 7.09
CA TYR A 164 1.80 8.28 5.74
C TYR A 164 0.30 8.14 5.46
N ARG A 165 -0.29 6.97 5.73
CA ARG A 165 -1.72 6.70 5.47
C ARG A 165 -2.63 7.63 6.28
N SER A 166 -2.24 7.95 7.51
CA SER A 166 -2.97 8.88 8.37
C SER A 166 -2.92 10.32 7.88
N GLN A 167 -1.87 10.74 7.16
CA GLN A 167 -1.65 12.14 6.73
C GLN A 167 -0.93 12.25 5.36
N PRO A 168 -1.50 11.72 4.27
CA PRO A 168 -0.77 11.50 3.02
C PRO A 168 -0.31 12.80 2.35
N ALA A 169 -1.13 13.85 2.37
CA ALA A 169 -0.75 15.16 1.80
C ALA A 169 0.40 15.82 2.57
N LEU A 170 0.30 15.86 3.90
CA LEU A 170 1.34 16.45 4.76
C LEU A 170 2.65 15.69 4.61
N VAL A 171 2.61 14.35 4.67
CA VAL A 171 3.81 13.52 4.57
C VAL A 171 4.41 13.64 3.17
N SER A 172 3.63 13.61 2.09
CA SER A 172 4.15 13.76 0.72
C SER A 172 4.85 15.12 0.50
N ALA A 173 4.27 16.21 1.03
CA ALA A 173 4.90 17.53 1.01
C ALA A 173 6.22 17.53 1.80
N ALA A 174 6.24 16.88 2.95
CA ALA A 174 7.41 16.81 3.81
C ALA A 174 8.53 15.92 3.23
N LEU A 175 8.19 14.83 2.54
CA LEU A 175 9.13 13.99 1.78
C LEU A 175 9.82 14.82 0.69
N THR A 176 9.06 15.60 -0.07
CA THR A 176 9.60 16.49 -1.10
C THR A 176 10.48 17.58 -0.48
N ALA A 177 10.03 18.20 0.62
CA ALA A 177 10.77 19.20 1.36
C ALA A 177 12.11 18.65 1.90
N ARG A 178 12.10 17.42 2.44
CA ARG A 178 13.31 16.71 2.90
C ARG A 178 14.32 16.53 1.76
N VAL A 179 13.88 16.07 0.59
CA VAL A 179 14.78 15.88 -0.57
C VAL A 179 15.44 17.21 -0.96
N ILE A 180 14.66 18.30 -1.03
CA ILE A 180 15.18 19.64 -1.35
C ILE A 180 16.17 20.12 -0.29
N GLN A 181 15.84 19.97 1.01
CA GLN A 181 16.73 20.38 2.09
C GLN A 181 18.04 19.58 2.10
N ARG A 182 17.98 18.26 1.99
CA ARG A 182 19.18 17.41 1.90
C ARG A 182 20.07 17.80 0.73
N ALA A 183 19.49 18.01 -0.45
CA ALA A 183 20.24 18.45 -1.63
C ALA A 183 20.87 19.83 -1.43
N SER A 184 20.15 20.76 -0.79
CA SER A 184 20.62 22.13 -0.62
C SER A 184 21.64 22.30 0.52
N LEU A 185 21.60 21.41 1.52
CA LEU A 185 22.52 21.40 2.67
C LEU A 185 23.77 20.54 2.42
N ALA A 186 23.79 19.73 1.36
CA ALA A 186 24.96 18.94 0.99
C ALA A 186 26.11 19.86 0.53
N ALA A 187 27.18 19.92 1.33
CA ALA A 187 28.37 20.66 0.95
C ALA A 187 29.11 19.93 -0.19
N PRO A 188 29.62 20.65 -1.20
CA PRO A 188 30.45 20.04 -2.24
C PRO A 188 31.72 19.45 -1.63
N GLN A 189 32.05 18.22 -2.00
CA GLN A 189 33.29 17.56 -1.59
C GLN A 189 34.32 17.68 -2.72
N PHE A 190 35.18 18.69 -2.64
CA PHE A 190 36.34 18.78 -3.52
C PHE A 190 37.56 18.17 -2.83
N PRO A 191 38.27 17.22 -3.47
CA PRO A 191 39.50 16.69 -2.91
C PRO A 191 40.49 17.84 -2.75
N LEU A 192 41.01 17.98 -1.53
CA LEU A 192 41.94 19.04 -1.19
C LEU A 192 43.35 18.58 -1.50
N ALA A 193 44.13 19.43 -2.17
CA ALA A 193 45.56 19.17 -2.33
C ALA A 193 46.21 19.04 -0.93
N PRO A 194 47.12 18.09 -0.69
CA PRO A 194 47.70 17.84 0.64
C PRO A 194 48.24 19.11 1.32
N ARG A 195 48.89 20.00 0.54
CA ARG A 195 49.41 21.30 1.00
C ARG A 195 48.35 22.29 1.53
N LEU A 196 47.08 22.08 1.21
CA LEU A 196 45.93 22.88 1.65
C LEU A 196 45.10 22.17 2.73
N ALA A 197 45.39 20.90 3.03
CA ALA A 197 44.62 20.11 3.99
C ALA A 197 44.85 20.57 5.43
N GLU A 198 46.07 21.02 5.74
CA GLU A 198 46.47 21.48 7.09
C GLU A 198 46.21 22.98 7.33
N GLN A 199 45.77 23.72 6.32
CA GLN A 199 45.48 25.15 6.46
C GLN A 199 44.15 25.36 7.18
N ALA A 200 44.13 26.24 8.19
CA ALA A 200 42.90 26.66 8.84
C ALA A 200 41.99 27.37 7.83
N ARG A 201 40.76 26.87 7.69
CA ARG A 201 39.79 27.37 6.71
C ARG A 201 38.80 28.33 7.35
N ALA A 202 38.36 29.31 6.60
CA ALA A 202 37.27 30.18 7.03
C ALA A 202 35.94 29.41 7.02
N ARG A 203 35.00 29.74 7.92
CA ARG A 203 33.72 29.02 8.12
C ARG A 203 32.93 28.69 6.84
N CYS A 204 32.99 29.53 5.81
CA CYS A 204 32.25 29.36 4.55
C CYS A 204 33.06 28.69 3.43
N GLU A 205 34.32 28.33 3.68
CA GLU A 205 35.15 27.63 2.72
C GLU A 205 34.81 26.14 2.68
N ILE A 206 35.00 25.54 1.51
CA ILE A 206 34.75 24.12 1.28
C ILE A 206 35.70 23.31 2.15
N GLY A 207 35.19 22.32 2.90
CA GLY A 207 36.01 21.55 3.84
C GLY A 207 36.38 22.28 5.14
N ALA A 208 35.82 23.46 5.43
CA ALA A 208 36.07 24.18 6.69
C ALA A 208 35.37 23.58 7.92
N VAL A 209 34.37 22.74 7.70
CA VAL A 209 33.61 22.08 8.75
C VAL A 209 33.94 20.59 8.71
N ALA A 210 34.60 20.08 9.74
CA ALA A 210 34.63 18.65 9.98
C ALA A 210 33.18 18.18 10.17
N ALA A 211 32.77 17.13 9.46
CA ALA A 211 31.41 16.59 9.45
C ALA A 211 31.02 15.92 10.79
N GLU A 212 31.30 16.55 11.93
CA GLU A 212 30.62 16.19 13.17
C GLU A 212 29.16 16.54 12.99
N ARG A 213 28.29 15.51 13.01
CA ARG A 213 26.83 15.62 13.02
C ARG A 213 26.38 16.37 14.28
N SER A 214 26.59 17.68 14.33
CA SER A 214 25.85 18.55 15.25
C SER A 214 24.37 18.43 14.89
N PRO A 215 23.45 18.39 15.87
CA PRO A 215 22.02 18.41 15.58
C PRO A 215 21.71 19.60 14.67
N ASP A 216 20.91 19.35 13.62
CA ASP A 216 20.56 20.38 12.67
C ASP A 216 19.90 21.54 13.42
N PRO A 217 20.37 22.78 13.24
CA PRO A 217 19.70 23.91 13.84
C PRO A 217 18.26 23.94 13.33
N VAL A 218 17.30 24.24 14.20
CA VAL A 218 15.85 24.24 13.90
C VAL A 218 15.49 24.99 12.60
N MET A 219 16.30 25.99 12.23
CA MET A 219 16.14 26.82 11.03
C MET A 219 16.66 26.18 9.72
N ARG A 220 17.30 25.01 9.80
CA ARG A 220 17.91 24.28 8.69
C ARG A 220 17.63 22.77 8.83
N PRO A 221 16.35 22.36 8.94
CA PRO A 221 16.03 20.95 9.11
C PRO A 221 16.48 20.18 7.85
N ARG A 222 17.12 19.03 8.06
CA ARG A 222 17.51 18.14 6.95
C ARG A 222 16.62 16.91 6.85
N ASP A 223 16.10 16.46 7.98
CA ASP A 223 15.60 15.11 8.18
C ASP A 223 14.13 15.10 8.65
N LEU A 224 13.44 14.00 8.37
CA LEU A 224 12.12 13.69 8.91
C LEU A 224 12.27 12.81 10.14
N ASP A 225 11.83 13.29 11.30
CA ASP A 225 12.16 12.65 12.58
C ASP A 225 11.62 11.23 12.72
N PHE A 226 10.42 10.95 12.19
CA PHE A 226 9.80 9.62 12.26
C PHE A 226 10.40 8.59 11.27
N LEU A 227 11.20 9.05 10.31
CA LEU A 227 11.91 8.20 9.34
C LEU A 227 13.40 8.16 9.67
N ASP A 228 14.09 9.26 9.40
CA ASP A 228 15.54 9.41 9.55
C ASP A 228 15.96 9.32 11.02
N GLY A 229 15.26 10.07 11.88
CA GLY A 229 15.56 10.17 13.31
C GLY A 229 15.30 8.88 14.10
N ILE A 230 14.68 7.87 13.48
CA ILE A 230 14.43 6.55 14.08
C ILE A 230 15.31 5.49 13.44
N ALA A 231 15.34 5.39 12.11
CA ALA A 231 15.96 4.26 11.42
C ALA A 231 17.41 4.47 11.00
N ALA A 232 17.77 5.68 10.54
CA ALA A 232 19.06 5.88 9.88
C ALA A 232 20.25 5.55 10.81
N ALA A 233 20.24 6.04 12.05
CA ALA A 233 21.31 5.79 13.00
C ALA A 233 21.43 4.31 13.40
N ARG A 234 20.30 3.65 13.70
CA ARG A 234 20.29 2.24 14.10
C ARG A 234 20.77 1.33 12.98
N LEU A 235 20.22 1.48 11.78
CA LEU A 235 20.57 0.64 10.62
C LEU A 235 22.01 0.86 10.14
N ASN A 236 22.55 2.07 10.32
CA ASN A 236 23.97 2.35 10.05
C ASN A 236 24.91 1.66 11.06
N ALA A 237 24.46 1.41 12.29
CA ALA A 237 25.25 0.71 13.30
C ALA A 237 25.22 -0.81 13.11
N THR A 238 24.21 -1.36 12.43
CA THR A 238 23.96 -2.80 12.37
C THR A 238 24.41 -3.52 11.10
N GLY A 239 24.70 -2.84 9.96
CA GLY A 239 25.03 -3.61 8.76
C GLY A 239 25.60 -2.90 7.53
N THR A 240 25.93 -3.75 6.55
CA THR A 240 26.33 -3.48 5.15
C THR A 240 25.28 -4.11 4.21
N LEU A 241 24.78 -3.39 3.20
CA LEU A 241 23.85 -3.96 2.21
C LEU A 241 24.61 -4.86 1.22
N PRO A 242 24.12 -6.09 0.91
CA PRO A 242 24.73 -6.95 -0.10
C PRO A 242 24.71 -6.32 -1.51
N GLY A 243 25.76 -6.57 -2.31
CA GLY A 243 25.77 -6.24 -3.74
C GLY A 243 26.11 -4.79 -4.12
N VAL A 244 26.47 -3.94 -3.15
CA VAL A 244 27.09 -2.64 -3.45
C VAL A 244 28.60 -2.83 -3.41
N GLY A 245 29.24 -2.88 -4.58
CA GLY A 245 30.68 -3.12 -4.68
C GLY A 245 31.50 -2.14 -3.84
N ASP A 246 32.57 -2.65 -3.21
CA ASP A 246 33.55 -1.90 -2.40
C ASP A 246 34.35 -0.85 -3.20
N GLU A 247 34.07 -0.65 -4.49
CA GLU A 247 34.84 0.22 -5.40
C GLU A 247 34.25 1.63 -5.60
N GLU A 248 33.06 1.95 -5.05
CA GLU A 248 32.55 3.33 -5.12
C GLU A 248 33.07 4.18 -3.94
N PRO A 249 33.63 5.39 -4.20
CA PRO A 249 34.25 6.20 -3.15
C PRO A 249 33.26 6.56 -2.04
N THR A 250 33.61 6.12 -0.83
CA THR A 250 32.87 6.14 0.45
C THR A 250 32.39 7.51 0.94
N GLY A 251 32.67 8.61 0.22
CA GLY A 251 32.27 9.97 0.59
C GLY A 251 30.94 10.46 0.02
N LEU A 252 30.40 9.82 -1.03
CA LEU A 252 29.32 10.38 -1.85
C LEU A 252 27.89 9.91 -1.50
N ARG A 253 27.72 8.81 -0.77
CA ARG A 253 26.39 8.27 -0.41
C ARG A 253 26.23 8.10 1.09
N GLY A 254 25.00 8.34 1.57
CA GLY A 254 24.61 8.06 2.96
C GLY A 254 24.82 6.59 3.33
N GLY A 255 24.84 6.30 4.63
CA GLY A 255 25.07 4.95 5.12
C GLY A 255 23.93 4.00 4.73
N VAL A 256 24.07 2.71 5.06
CA VAL A 256 23.06 1.68 4.79
C VAL A 256 21.66 2.07 5.29
N GLY A 257 21.56 2.62 6.49
CA GLY A 257 20.31 3.13 7.04
C GLY A 257 19.70 4.26 6.23
N ASP A 258 20.51 5.17 5.70
CA ASP A 258 20.02 6.25 4.84
C ASP A 258 19.41 5.68 3.54
N ARG A 259 20.02 4.64 2.97
CA ARG A 259 19.52 3.98 1.76
C ARG A 259 18.20 3.24 1.99
N VAL A 260 18.03 2.58 3.13
CA VAL A 260 16.75 1.92 3.48
C VAL A 260 15.65 2.94 3.70
N VAL A 261 15.95 4.05 4.39
CA VAL A 261 15.01 5.16 4.54
C VAL A 261 14.66 5.75 3.17
N ASP A 262 15.65 6.01 2.32
CA ASP A 262 15.40 6.54 0.98
C ASP A 262 14.63 5.55 0.08
N GLN A 263 14.77 4.23 0.27
CA GLN A 263 13.92 3.22 -0.39
C GLN A 263 12.46 3.34 0.07
N LEU A 264 12.21 3.40 1.39
CA LEU A 264 10.85 3.58 1.90
C LEU A 264 10.26 4.89 1.36
N ILE A 265 11.03 5.97 1.34
CA ILE A 265 10.59 7.25 0.77
C ILE A 265 10.23 7.12 -0.70
N GLY A 266 11.06 6.44 -1.50
CA GLY A 266 10.74 6.15 -2.91
C GLY A 266 9.40 5.44 -3.06
N LEU A 267 9.18 4.39 -2.26
CA LEU A 267 7.92 3.65 -2.22
C LEU A 267 6.74 4.53 -1.81
N LEU A 268 6.90 5.37 -0.77
CA LEU A 268 5.85 6.28 -0.31
C LEU A 268 5.50 7.36 -1.37
N VAL A 269 6.48 7.82 -2.14
CA VAL A 269 6.25 8.79 -3.24
C VAL A 269 5.55 8.10 -4.42
N GLU A 270 5.96 6.88 -4.78
CA GLU A 270 5.35 6.10 -5.85
C GLU A 270 3.88 5.76 -5.59
N MET A 271 3.46 5.68 -4.32
CA MET A 271 2.05 5.51 -3.97
C MET A 271 1.14 6.65 -4.43
N GLY A 272 1.66 7.87 -4.52
CA GLY A 272 0.92 9.02 -5.05
C GLY A 272 0.94 9.12 -6.57
N ALA A 273 1.65 8.22 -7.26
CA ALA A 273 1.70 8.22 -8.72
C ALA A 273 0.41 7.62 -9.30
N PRO A 274 -0.04 8.08 -10.50
CA PRO A 274 -1.20 7.51 -11.20
C PRO A 274 -1.11 5.99 -11.48
N ASP A 275 0.11 5.47 -11.51
CA ASP A 275 0.42 4.05 -11.72
C ASP A 275 0.88 3.35 -10.43
N GLY A 276 0.68 3.97 -9.26
CA GLY A 276 0.99 3.37 -7.96
C GLY A 276 0.11 2.17 -7.63
N VAL A 277 0.51 1.38 -6.62
CA VAL A 277 -0.30 0.26 -6.08
C VAL A 277 -1.29 0.70 -5.00
N ALA A 278 -1.15 1.93 -4.51
CA ALA A 278 -2.05 2.56 -3.56
C ALA A 278 -3.14 3.35 -4.30
N HIS A 279 -4.23 3.64 -3.60
CA HIS A 279 -5.24 4.57 -4.07
C HIS A 279 -5.31 5.76 -3.12
N ILE A 280 -5.13 6.97 -3.68
CA ILE A 280 -5.13 8.22 -2.94
C ILE A 280 -6.14 9.14 -3.60
N TRP A 281 -7.07 9.66 -2.81
CA TRP A 281 -8.14 10.52 -3.29
C TRP A 281 -8.43 11.64 -2.30
N VAL A 282 -9.05 12.70 -2.79
CA VAL A 282 -9.43 13.88 -2.02
C VAL A 282 -10.93 13.83 -1.81
N THR A 283 -11.36 14.03 -0.56
CA THR A 283 -12.78 14.11 -0.21
C THR A 283 -13.03 15.39 0.59
N GLU A 284 -14.31 15.71 0.77
CA GLU A 284 -14.76 16.78 1.64
C GLU A 284 -15.58 16.19 2.79
N ARG A 285 -15.01 16.14 4.00
CA ARG A 285 -15.65 15.50 5.15
C ARG A 285 -16.89 16.27 5.62
N VAL A 286 -16.78 17.59 5.59
CA VAL A 286 -17.86 18.56 5.76
C VAL A 286 -17.59 19.72 4.81
N PRO A 287 -18.60 20.51 4.40
CA PRO A 287 -18.40 21.62 3.48
C PRO A 287 -17.23 22.54 3.90
N GLY A 288 -16.24 22.68 3.02
CA GLY A 288 -15.00 23.43 3.20
C GLY A 288 -13.82 22.63 3.75
N GLN A 289 -14.02 21.44 4.32
CA GLN A 289 -12.96 20.64 4.96
C GLN A 289 -12.45 19.55 4.01
N GLU A 290 -11.52 19.93 3.11
CA GLU A 290 -10.84 18.97 2.23
C GLU A 290 -9.81 18.14 3.01
N GLN A 291 -9.81 16.83 2.77
CA GLN A 291 -8.84 15.89 3.33
C GLN A 291 -8.42 14.89 2.25
N VAL A 292 -7.19 14.38 2.37
CA VAL A 292 -6.71 13.28 1.54
C VAL A 292 -6.82 11.97 2.30
N HIS A 293 -7.43 10.98 1.67
CA HIS A 293 -7.45 9.59 2.14
C HIS A 293 -6.49 8.75 1.32
N ALA A 294 -5.96 7.70 1.94
CA ALA A 294 -5.07 6.75 1.29
C ALA A 294 -5.43 5.33 1.71
N MET A 295 -5.63 4.46 0.72
CA MET A 295 -5.61 3.01 0.87
C MET A 295 -4.21 2.53 0.47
N VAL A 296 -3.47 1.97 1.44
CA VAL A 296 -2.07 1.58 1.27
C VAL A 296 -1.88 0.09 1.54
N PRO A 297 -1.45 -0.72 0.55
CA PRO A 297 -1.18 -2.14 0.74
C PRO A 297 0.14 -2.38 1.51
N SER A 298 0.11 -2.08 2.80
CA SER A 298 1.28 -2.05 3.71
C SER A 298 2.14 -3.32 3.69
N SER A 299 1.53 -4.51 3.63
CA SER A 299 2.27 -5.79 3.62
C SER A 299 3.30 -5.88 2.50
N GLY A 300 2.96 -5.43 1.28
CA GLY A 300 3.83 -5.53 0.12
C GLY A 300 5.04 -4.61 0.24
N LEU A 301 4.81 -3.36 0.69
CA LEU A 301 5.88 -2.37 0.88
C LEU A 301 6.86 -2.76 1.98
N VAL A 302 6.33 -3.25 3.11
CA VAL A 302 7.16 -3.77 4.21
C VAL A 302 7.99 -4.95 3.73
N ARG A 303 7.37 -5.88 2.99
CA ARG A 303 8.06 -7.05 2.42
C ARG A 303 9.20 -6.62 1.51
N GLU A 304 8.96 -5.67 0.61
CA GLU A 304 9.98 -5.18 -0.31
C GLU A 304 11.20 -4.59 0.43
N LEU A 305 10.96 -3.86 1.53
CA LEU A 305 12.05 -3.34 2.37
C LEU A 305 12.83 -4.45 3.08
N VAL A 306 12.13 -5.45 3.61
CA VAL A 306 12.74 -6.62 4.27
C VAL A 306 13.58 -7.43 3.27
N GLU A 307 13.05 -7.70 2.08
CA GLU A 307 13.77 -8.41 1.01
C GLU A 307 14.96 -7.58 0.50
N THR A 308 14.79 -6.27 0.32
CA THR A 308 15.90 -5.37 -0.07
C THR A 308 17.02 -5.36 0.97
N TRP A 309 16.68 -5.41 2.26
CA TRP A 309 17.68 -5.54 3.33
C TRP A 309 18.42 -6.87 3.25
N ALA A 310 17.67 -7.96 3.08
CA ALA A 310 18.24 -9.31 3.08
C ALA A 310 19.14 -9.58 1.86
N TYR A 311 18.80 -9.03 0.69
CA TYR A 311 19.40 -9.47 -0.57
C TYR A 311 19.97 -8.34 -1.44
N GLY A 312 19.80 -7.09 -1.05
CA GLY A 312 20.12 -5.94 -1.91
C GLY A 312 19.01 -5.62 -2.91
N ARG A 313 19.23 -4.61 -3.77
CA ARG A 313 18.27 -4.24 -4.82
C ARG A 313 18.41 -5.15 -6.04
N GLY A 314 17.29 -5.65 -6.56
CA GLY A 314 17.22 -6.40 -7.82
C GLY A 314 16.60 -7.79 -7.67
N PRO A 315 16.42 -8.52 -8.79
CA PRO A 315 15.90 -9.88 -8.76
C PRO A 315 16.87 -10.83 -8.04
N LEU A 316 16.34 -11.71 -7.18
CA LEU A 316 17.12 -12.64 -6.37
C LEU A 316 17.94 -13.61 -7.25
N PRO A 317 19.28 -13.67 -7.09
CA PRO A 317 20.10 -14.69 -7.73
C PRO A 317 19.91 -16.02 -6.98
N GLY A 318 19.13 -16.93 -7.56
CA GLY A 318 18.75 -18.21 -6.94
C GLY A 318 17.60 -18.02 -5.95
N ARG A 319 16.51 -18.78 -6.10
CA ARG A 319 15.28 -18.60 -5.33
C ARG A 319 15.25 -19.42 -4.03
N ASP A 320 16.09 -20.45 -3.94
CA ASP A 320 15.92 -21.53 -2.97
C ASP A 320 16.82 -21.37 -1.72
N GLU A 321 18.14 -21.14 -1.88
CA GLU A 321 19.06 -21.04 -0.72
C GLU A 321 18.94 -19.71 0.04
N THR A 322 18.86 -18.60 -0.68
CA THR A 322 18.65 -17.25 -0.13
C THR A 322 17.28 -17.15 0.54
N GLY A 323 16.23 -17.69 -0.10
CA GLY A 323 14.86 -17.74 0.44
C GLY A 323 14.78 -18.40 1.82
N ASN A 324 15.52 -19.50 2.03
CA ASN A 324 15.53 -20.23 3.30
C ASN A 324 16.14 -19.39 4.44
N ALA A 325 17.23 -18.67 4.20
CA ALA A 325 17.89 -17.85 5.23
C ALA A 325 16.99 -16.71 5.73
N LEU A 326 16.26 -16.02 4.84
CA LEU A 326 15.28 -15.02 5.25
C LEU A 326 14.11 -15.64 6.01
N ALA A 327 13.63 -16.80 5.56
CA ALA A 327 12.55 -17.50 6.23
C ALA A 327 12.92 -17.86 7.67
N GLU A 328 14.13 -18.38 7.89
CA GLU A 328 14.67 -18.67 9.22
C GLU A 328 14.84 -17.39 10.08
N ALA A 329 15.38 -16.31 9.50
CA ALA A 329 15.55 -15.04 10.21
C ALA A 329 14.22 -14.39 10.62
N MET A 330 13.16 -14.63 9.84
CA MET A 330 11.80 -14.19 10.18
C MET A 330 11.14 -15.08 11.23
N ALA A 331 11.48 -16.38 11.29
CA ALA A 331 10.93 -17.38 12.20
C ALA A 331 11.52 -17.32 13.64
N VAL A 332 11.81 -16.13 14.15
CA VAL A 332 12.32 -15.91 15.51
C VAL A 332 11.20 -15.35 16.40
N PRO A 333 10.78 -16.04 17.47
CA PRO A 333 9.73 -15.52 18.35
C PRO A 333 10.21 -14.27 19.10
N PHE A 334 9.29 -13.32 19.29
CA PHE A 334 9.55 -12.10 20.03
C PHE A 334 8.62 -11.98 21.24
N ARG A 335 9.06 -11.26 22.27
CA ARG A 335 8.28 -11.11 23.51
C ARG A 335 7.24 -10.02 23.34
N LEU A 336 5.98 -10.36 23.61
CA LEU A 336 4.94 -9.37 23.89
C LEU A 336 5.11 -8.86 25.35
N PRO A 337 5.09 -7.54 25.59
CA PRO A 337 5.09 -6.98 26.93
C PRO A 337 3.79 -7.35 27.65
N ARG A 338 3.81 -7.35 28.98
CA ARG A 338 2.59 -7.54 29.77
C ARG A 338 1.66 -6.33 29.57
N PRO A 339 0.33 -6.50 29.64
CA PRO A 339 -0.61 -5.39 29.55
C PRO A 339 -0.31 -4.24 30.53
N SER A 340 0.13 -4.55 31.75
CA SER A 340 0.54 -3.56 32.75
C SER A 340 1.75 -2.70 32.34
N GLU A 341 2.61 -3.18 31.44
CA GLU A 341 3.74 -2.43 30.89
C GLU A 341 3.27 -1.39 29.84
N LEU A 342 2.07 -1.57 29.26
CA LEU A 342 1.51 -0.69 28.23
C LEU A 342 0.40 0.23 28.72
N VAL A 343 -0.46 -0.19 29.65
CA VAL A 343 -1.64 0.58 30.11
C VAL A 343 -1.26 2.00 30.58
N GLY A 344 -0.10 2.16 31.23
CA GLY A 344 0.40 3.45 31.68
C GLY A 344 1.02 4.35 30.59
N MET A 345 1.17 3.84 29.36
CA MET A 345 1.80 4.57 28.26
C MET A 345 0.80 5.51 27.54
N PRO A 346 1.29 6.62 26.94
CA PRO A 346 0.47 7.45 26.06
C PRO A 346 -0.23 6.63 24.97
N LEU A 347 -1.45 7.03 24.59
CA LEU A 347 -2.26 6.28 23.64
C LEU A 347 -1.54 6.03 22.31
N PHE A 348 -0.83 7.03 21.77
CA PHE A 348 -0.08 6.85 20.53
C PHE A 348 1.06 5.85 20.66
N THR A 349 1.73 5.77 21.82
CA THR A 349 2.75 4.75 22.08
C THR A 349 2.14 3.35 22.05
N ARG A 350 0.98 3.18 22.70
CA ARG A 350 0.24 1.91 22.67
C ARG A 350 -0.16 1.54 21.23
N ARG A 351 -0.75 2.47 20.47
CA ARG A 351 -1.12 2.24 19.06
C ARG A 351 0.09 1.91 18.18
N ALA A 352 1.18 2.66 18.31
CA ALA A 352 2.41 2.40 17.56
C ALA A 352 3.00 1.03 17.89
N PHE A 353 2.92 0.59 19.15
CA PHE A 353 3.32 -0.76 19.56
C PHE A 353 2.46 -1.84 18.89
N ALA A 354 1.14 -1.70 18.92
CA ALA A 354 0.24 -2.67 18.26
C ALA A 354 0.51 -2.75 16.76
N LEU A 355 0.66 -1.60 16.08
CA LEU A 355 0.96 -1.54 14.65
C LEU A 355 2.31 -2.15 14.30
N ALA A 356 3.35 -1.86 15.07
CA ALA A 356 4.69 -2.42 14.88
C ALA A 356 4.69 -3.94 15.08
N THR A 357 3.98 -4.42 16.11
CA THR A 357 3.79 -5.85 16.40
C THR A 357 3.05 -6.55 15.26
N MET A 358 1.95 -5.97 14.79
CA MET A 358 1.21 -6.48 13.63
C MET A 358 2.06 -6.47 12.35
N GLY A 359 2.93 -5.48 12.18
CA GLY A 359 3.91 -5.44 11.11
C GLY A 359 4.81 -6.68 11.09
N ILE A 360 5.35 -7.06 12.26
CA ILE A 360 6.17 -8.28 12.40
C ILE A 360 5.33 -9.53 12.11
N ILE A 361 4.18 -9.70 12.77
CA ILE A 361 3.33 -10.90 12.64
C ILE A 361 2.90 -11.13 11.18
N ARG A 362 2.55 -10.07 10.45
CA ARG A 362 2.18 -10.17 9.03
C ARG A 362 3.35 -10.60 8.16
N GLN A 363 4.55 -10.09 8.41
CA GLN A 363 5.73 -10.50 7.64
C GLN A 363 6.15 -11.93 7.98
N MET A 364 6.02 -12.35 9.23
CA MET A 364 6.17 -13.76 9.61
C MET A 364 5.20 -14.63 8.82
N GLY A 365 3.91 -14.25 8.76
CA GLY A 365 2.89 -14.94 8.00
C GLY A 365 3.17 -15.06 6.50
N LEU A 366 3.97 -14.17 5.92
CA LEU A 366 4.31 -14.14 4.50
C LEU A 366 5.66 -14.80 4.17
N LEU A 367 6.61 -14.79 5.10
CA LEU A 367 8.00 -15.14 4.85
C LEU A 367 8.50 -16.33 5.68
N ALA A 368 7.92 -16.62 6.85
CA ALA A 368 8.36 -17.72 7.69
C ALA A 368 7.94 -19.08 7.11
N PRO A 369 8.67 -20.17 7.40
CA PRO A 369 8.33 -21.51 6.93
C PRO A 369 6.95 -21.95 7.43
N SER A 370 6.18 -22.65 6.59
CA SER A 370 4.83 -23.12 6.95
C SER A 370 4.83 -24.03 8.20
N ALA A 371 5.88 -24.81 8.41
CA ALA A 371 6.04 -25.64 9.61
C ALA A 371 6.11 -24.81 10.90
N TRP A 372 6.75 -23.64 10.85
CA TRP A 372 6.84 -22.72 11.97
C TRP A 372 5.51 -21.99 12.20
N LEU A 373 4.83 -21.57 11.13
CA LEU A 373 3.50 -20.95 11.22
C LEU A 373 2.43 -21.88 11.80
N ALA A 374 2.58 -23.19 11.61
CA ALA A 374 1.75 -24.21 12.22
C ALA A 374 2.10 -24.51 13.71
N GLY A 375 3.20 -23.95 14.21
CA GLY A 375 3.72 -24.20 15.54
C GLY A 375 2.99 -23.41 16.64
N PRO A 376 3.11 -23.86 17.91
CA PRO A 376 2.50 -23.19 19.05
C PRO A 376 3.03 -21.76 19.26
N GLU A 377 4.28 -21.49 18.91
CA GLU A 377 4.90 -20.17 19.11
C GLU A 377 4.20 -19.07 18.30
N PHE A 378 3.86 -19.34 17.03
CA PHE A 378 3.14 -18.37 16.21
C PHE A 378 1.68 -18.19 16.68
N ALA A 379 1.01 -19.29 17.02
CA ALA A 379 -0.35 -19.26 17.57
C ALA A 379 -0.41 -18.45 18.88
N ASP A 380 0.58 -18.61 19.76
CA ASP A 380 0.70 -17.86 21.01
C ASP A 380 0.97 -16.36 20.78
N LEU A 381 1.71 -15.98 19.73
CA LEU A 381 1.89 -14.58 19.35
C LEU A 381 0.57 -13.94 18.89
N VAL A 382 -0.18 -14.62 18.01
CA VAL A 382 -1.48 -14.15 17.50
C VAL A 382 -2.47 -14.01 18.65
N ARG A 383 -2.59 -15.03 19.50
CA ARG A 383 -3.47 -15.03 20.68
C ARG A 383 -3.05 -13.97 21.70
N GLY A 384 -1.77 -13.92 22.04
CA GLY A 384 -1.24 -12.97 23.03
C GLY A 384 -1.44 -11.52 22.60
N LEU A 385 -1.33 -11.21 21.30
CA LEU A 385 -1.65 -9.87 20.83
C LEU A 385 -3.16 -9.58 20.92
N SER A 386 -4.02 -10.55 20.62
CA SER A 386 -5.47 -10.38 20.79
C SER A 386 -5.83 -10.08 22.26
N GLU A 387 -5.29 -10.87 23.20
CA GLU A 387 -5.48 -10.67 24.65
C GLU A 387 -4.97 -9.27 25.08
N LEU A 388 -3.79 -8.87 24.57
CA LEU A 388 -3.21 -7.56 24.84
C LEU A 388 -4.07 -6.42 24.30
N LEU A 389 -4.70 -6.57 23.14
CA LEU A 389 -5.62 -5.57 22.59
C LEU A 389 -6.84 -5.39 23.50
N ASP A 390 -7.40 -6.48 24.01
CA ASP A 390 -8.57 -6.47 24.89
C ASP A 390 -8.28 -5.84 26.26
N GLU A 391 -7.08 -6.03 26.80
CA GLU A 391 -6.70 -5.50 28.11
C GLU A 391 -6.17 -4.06 28.08
N VAL A 392 -5.56 -3.62 26.97
CA VAL A 392 -4.83 -2.35 26.90
C VAL A 392 -5.64 -1.22 26.25
N PHE A 393 -6.62 -1.54 25.41
CA PHE A 393 -7.34 -0.55 24.61
C PHE A 393 -8.84 -0.54 24.89
N ASP A 394 -9.45 0.60 24.60
CA ASP A 394 -10.89 0.67 24.45
C ASP A 394 -11.31 -0.20 23.23
N PRO A 395 -12.36 -1.03 23.32
CA PRO A 395 -12.85 -1.82 22.19
C PRO A 395 -13.16 -0.99 20.94
N ASP A 396 -13.45 0.29 21.12
CA ASP A 396 -13.80 1.23 20.06
C ASP A 396 -12.57 1.95 19.48
N ASP A 397 -11.36 1.70 19.99
CA ASP A 397 -10.13 2.27 19.42
C ASP A 397 -9.90 1.74 17.99
N PRO A 398 -9.62 2.60 17.00
CA PRO A 398 -9.40 2.18 15.62
C PRO A 398 -8.27 1.13 15.47
N VAL A 399 -7.27 1.09 16.36
CA VAL A 399 -6.19 0.10 16.27
C VAL A 399 -6.68 -1.31 16.63
N VAL A 400 -7.70 -1.42 17.49
CA VAL A 400 -8.31 -2.70 17.86
C VAL A 400 -9.10 -3.24 16.68
N VAL A 401 -9.88 -2.38 16.01
CA VAL A 401 -10.65 -2.73 14.80
C VAL A 401 -9.71 -3.21 13.68
N ASP A 402 -8.66 -2.44 13.36
CA ASP A 402 -7.65 -2.82 12.37
C ASP A 402 -6.96 -4.15 12.72
N SER A 403 -6.45 -4.27 13.95
CA SER A 403 -5.65 -5.42 14.36
C SER A 403 -6.49 -6.69 14.43
N ARG A 404 -7.73 -6.64 14.91
CA ARG A 404 -8.62 -7.81 14.99
C ARG A 404 -8.92 -8.41 13.63
N LEU A 405 -9.25 -7.59 12.63
CA LEU A 405 -9.48 -8.10 11.28
C LEU A 405 -8.20 -8.74 10.72
N ARG A 406 -7.06 -8.07 10.87
CA ARG A 406 -5.78 -8.59 10.37
C ARG A 406 -5.36 -9.88 11.08
N LEU A 407 -5.62 -10.02 12.38
CA LEU A 407 -5.39 -11.26 13.13
C LEU A 407 -6.32 -12.39 12.66
N ALA A 408 -7.61 -12.11 12.44
CA ALA A 408 -8.55 -13.10 11.91
C ALA A 408 -8.14 -13.60 10.51
N VAL A 409 -7.72 -12.68 9.63
CA VAL A 409 -7.20 -13.02 8.30
C VAL A 409 -5.90 -13.81 8.39
N GLN A 410 -4.99 -13.43 9.30
CA GLN A 410 -3.72 -14.15 9.49
C GLN A 410 -3.97 -15.59 9.97
N GLN A 411 -4.90 -15.78 10.91
CA GLN A 411 -5.30 -17.09 11.41
C GLN A 411 -5.91 -17.95 10.29
N ALA A 412 -6.86 -17.40 9.54
CA ALA A 412 -7.49 -18.08 8.41
C ALA A 412 -6.46 -18.48 7.33
N SER A 413 -5.52 -17.58 7.02
CA SER A 413 -4.45 -17.83 6.08
C SER A 413 -3.54 -18.98 6.55
N VAL A 414 -3.13 -19.02 7.81
CA VAL A 414 -2.33 -20.14 8.35
C VAL A 414 -3.09 -21.47 8.28
N GLU A 415 -4.37 -21.49 8.64
CA GLU A 415 -5.19 -22.70 8.52
C GLU A 415 -5.30 -23.18 7.07
N ARG A 416 -5.39 -22.26 6.11
CA ARG A 416 -5.39 -22.58 4.68
C ARG A 416 -4.07 -23.16 4.22
N HIS A 417 -2.94 -22.59 4.64
CA HIS A 417 -1.62 -23.11 4.29
C HIS A 417 -1.33 -24.48 4.91
N THR A 418 -1.90 -24.77 6.07
CA THR A 418 -1.76 -26.07 6.76
C THR A 418 -2.80 -27.10 6.34
N GLY A 419 -3.80 -26.73 5.52
CA GLY A 419 -4.86 -27.62 5.06
C GLY A 419 -5.96 -27.91 6.10
N HIS A 420 -5.98 -27.19 7.23
CA HIS A 420 -6.91 -27.41 8.35
C HIS A 420 -7.92 -26.26 8.49
N VAL A 421 -8.53 -25.83 7.38
CA VAL A 421 -9.47 -24.71 7.36
C VAL A 421 -10.76 -25.05 8.12
N ARG A 422 -11.10 -24.21 9.11
CA ARG A 422 -12.29 -24.36 9.94
C ARG A 422 -13.39 -23.36 9.53
N PRO A 423 -14.69 -23.73 9.57
CA PRO A 423 -15.80 -22.80 9.38
C PRO A 423 -15.73 -21.54 10.26
N GLU A 424 -15.27 -21.72 11.50
CA GLU A 424 -15.13 -20.66 12.50
C GLU A 424 -14.20 -19.54 12.03
N SER A 425 -13.21 -19.85 11.19
CA SER A 425 -12.26 -18.87 10.65
C SER A 425 -12.92 -17.95 9.63
N ALA A 426 -13.78 -18.47 8.76
CA ALA A 426 -14.59 -17.64 7.86
C ALA A 426 -15.57 -16.76 8.65
N VAL A 427 -16.20 -17.32 9.68
CA VAL A 427 -17.09 -16.56 10.58
C VAL A 427 -16.33 -15.44 11.30
N ALA A 428 -15.13 -15.71 11.80
CA ALA A 428 -14.30 -14.71 12.48
C ALA A 428 -13.89 -13.56 11.54
N VAL A 429 -13.50 -13.86 10.30
CA VAL A 429 -13.17 -12.84 9.30
C VAL A 429 -14.39 -11.98 8.95
N MET A 430 -15.56 -12.59 8.70
CA MET A 430 -16.79 -11.85 8.42
C MET A 430 -17.23 -10.99 9.62
N ALA A 431 -17.18 -11.52 10.84
CA ALA A 431 -17.52 -10.78 12.04
C ALA A 431 -16.59 -9.58 12.28
N ALA A 432 -15.29 -9.75 12.04
CA ALA A 432 -14.33 -8.66 12.14
C ALA A 432 -14.52 -7.62 11.02
N ALA A 433 -14.90 -8.04 9.80
CA ALA A 433 -15.22 -7.13 8.71
C ALA A 433 -16.49 -6.31 9.02
N ASP A 434 -17.52 -6.95 9.60
CA ASP A 434 -18.74 -6.26 10.04
C ASP A 434 -18.45 -5.24 11.14
N ALA A 435 -17.59 -5.57 12.10
CA ALA A 435 -17.13 -4.61 13.10
C ALA A 435 -16.38 -3.40 12.47
N CYS A 436 -15.71 -3.59 11.33
CA CYS A 436 -15.11 -2.47 10.58
C CYS A 436 -16.19 -1.57 9.95
N LEU A 437 -17.26 -2.15 9.41
CA LEU A 437 -18.40 -1.40 8.88
C LEU A 437 -19.05 -0.55 9.99
N ASP A 438 -19.36 -1.18 11.14
CA ASP A 438 -19.93 -0.49 12.30
C ASP A 438 -19.00 0.63 12.83
N ALA A 439 -17.68 0.40 12.79
CA ALA A 439 -16.71 1.41 13.17
C ALA A 439 -16.68 2.59 12.19
N ALA A 440 -16.84 2.34 10.89
CA ALA A 440 -16.87 3.39 9.88
C ALA A 440 -18.14 4.24 9.97
N GLU A 441 -19.31 3.61 10.13
CA GLU A 441 -20.58 4.31 10.33
C GLU A 441 -20.53 5.22 11.57
N ALA A 442 -19.89 4.75 12.64
CA ALA A 442 -19.66 5.51 13.86
C ALA A 442 -18.49 6.54 13.74
N ASN A 443 -17.92 6.75 12.56
CA ASN A 443 -16.78 7.65 12.31
C ASN A 443 -15.48 7.31 13.08
N ARG A 444 -15.36 6.08 13.61
CA ARG A 444 -14.22 5.61 14.42
C ARG A 444 -13.01 5.23 13.57
N ILE A 445 -13.21 4.70 12.36
CA ILE A 445 -12.16 4.57 11.34
C ILE A 445 -12.41 5.54 10.18
N ASP A 446 -11.37 5.88 9.41
CA ASP A 446 -11.51 6.71 8.21
C ASP A 446 -11.70 5.86 6.94
N PRO A 447 -12.26 6.42 5.85
CA PRO A 447 -12.53 5.67 4.61
C PRO A 447 -11.31 4.97 4.00
N GLY A 448 -10.12 5.56 4.10
CA GLY A 448 -8.86 4.95 3.64
C GLY A 448 -8.51 3.67 4.37
N LEU A 449 -8.68 3.66 5.70
CA LEU A 449 -8.48 2.47 6.52
C LEU A 449 -9.54 1.41 6.24
N LEU A 450 -10.81 1.81 6.14
CA LEU A 450 -11.91 0.89 5.82
C LEU A 450 -11.67 0.18 4.48
N ALA A 451 -11.31 0.94 3.44
CA ALA A 451 -11.05 0.38 2.12
C ALA A 451 -9.92 -0.67 2.14
N ASP A 452 -8.81 -0.40 2.82
CA ASP A 452 -7.70 -1.38 2.96
C ASP A 452 -8.16 -2.66 3.68
N LEU A 453 -8.88 -2.49 4.79
CA LEU A 453 -9.38 -3.60 5.61
C LEU A 453 -10.36 -4.49 4.82
N LEU A 454 -11.32 -3.88 4.11
CA LEU A 454 -12.29 -4.62 3.30
C LEU A 454 -11.63 -5.40 2.16
N VAL A 455 -10.63 -4.83 1.49
CA VAL A 455 -9.89 -5.54 0.44
C VAL A 455 -9.18 -6.76 1.02
N VAL A 456 -8.52 -6.62 2.16
CA VAL A 456 -7.82 -7.73 2.83
C VAL A 456 -8.81 -8.83 3.23
N ALA A 457 -9.95 -8.47 3.81
CA ALA A 457 -11.02 -9.42 4.16
C ALA A 457 -11.56 -10.14 2.91
N CYS A 458 -11.84 -9.41 1.84
CA CYS A 458 -12.40 -9.97 0.61
C CYS A 458 -11.45 -10.94 -0.07
N ILE A 459 -10.14 -10.66 -0.08
CA ILE A 459 -9.14 -11.57 -0.64
C ILE A 459 -9.14 -12.89 0.13
N GLU A 460 -9.10 -12.86 1.46
CA GLU A 460 -9.07 -14.09 2.26
C GLU A 460 -10.40 -14.85 2.20
N LEU A 461 -11.55 -14.16 2.29
CA LEU A 461 -12.86 -14.80 2.15
C LEU A 461 -13.04 -15.46 0.78
N ASN A 462 -12.57 -14.84 -0.30
CA ASN A 462 -12.61 -15.45 -1.63
C ASN A 462 -11.69 -16.68 -1.71
N ALA A 463 -10.54 -16.67 -1.01
CA ALA A 463 -9.68 -17.86 -0.90
C ALA A 463 -10.37 -18.99 -0.10
N LEU A 464 -10.98 -18.67 1.03
CA LEU A 464 -11.73 -19.62 1.87
C LEU A 464 -12.96 -20.19 1.15
N ARG A 465 -13.61 -19.43 0.26
CA ARG A 465 -14.71 -19.94 -0.57
C ARG A 465 -14.32 -21.18 -1.38
N SER A 466 -13.06 -21.24 -1.83
CA SER A 466 -12.56 -22.36 -2.65
C SER A 466 -12.28 -23.65 -1.86
N THR A 467 -12.30 -23.62 -0.52
CA THR A 467 -11.95 -24.78 0.32
C THR A 467 -13.15 -25.68 0.67
N GLY A 468 -14.33 -25.40 0.11
CA GLY A 468 -15.51 -26.27 0.25
C GLY A 468 -16.28 -26.11 1.55
N LEU A 469 -16.14 -24.96 2.22
CA LEU A 469 -16.92 -24.57 3.40
C LEU A 469 -18.43 -24.45 3.07
N ARG A 470 -19.18 -25.55 3.20
CA ARG A 470 -20.61 -25.64 2.86
C ARG A 470 -21.50 -24.90 3.87
N GLY A 471 -22.55 -24.25 3.38
CA GLY A 471 -23.62 -23.68 4.22
C GLY A 471 -23.38 -22.24 4.72
N MET A 472 -22.27 -21.61 4.34
CA MET A 472 -22.00 -20.20 4.64
C MET A 472 -22.21 -19.32 3.42
N ASP A 473 -22.87 -18.17 3.61
CA ASP A 473 -23.09 -17.17 2.56
C ASP A 473 -21.87 -16.23 2.40
N ILE A 474 -20.72 -16.81 2.07
CA ILE A 474 -19.50 -16.04 1.79
C ILE A 474 -19.70 -15.15 0.55
N GLY A 475 -20.51 -15.60 -0.42
CA GLY A 475 -20.82 -14.84 -1.63
C GLY A 475 -21.58 -13.54 -1.34
N GLY A 476 -22.64 -13.60 -0.52
CA GLY A 476 -23.38 -12.43 -0.07
C GLY A 476 -22.52 -11.46 0.73
N ALA A 477 -21.68 -11.98 1.64
CA ALA A 477 -20.74 -11.16 2.40
C ALA A 477 -19.74 -10.42 1.47
N LEU A 478 -19.14 -11.12 0.50
CA LEU A 478 -18.23 -10.52 -0.48
C LEU A 478 -18.90 -9.41 -1.30
N ARG A 479 -20.14 -9.59 -1.77
CA ARG A 479 -20.87 -8.54 -2.48
C ARG A 479 -21.09 -7.30 -1.63
N ARG A 480 -21.52 -7.48 -0.37
CA ARG A 480 -21.70 -6.39 0.58
C ARG A 480 -20.39 -5.62 0.79
N TYR A 481 -19.30 -6.33 1.06
CA TYR A 481 -18.01 -5.69 1.34
C TYR A 481 -17.41 -4.99 0.12
N TRP A 482 -17.52 -5.55 -1.08
CA TRP A 482 -17.09 -4.87 -2.30
C TRP A 482 -17.95 -3.65 -2.63
N GLY A 483 -19.25 -3.69 -2.34
CA GLY A 483 -20.14 -2.52 -2.42
C GLY A 483 -19.68 -1.41 -1.47
N THR A 484 -19.50 -1.72 -0.19
CA THR A 484 -19.03 -0.73 0.78
C THR A 484 -17.60 -0.25 0.51
N PHE A 485 -16.74 -1.09 -0.08
CA PHE A 485 -15.44 -0.67 -0.56
C PHE A 485 -15.56 0.41 -1.64
N ALA A 486 -16.45 0.23 -2.62
CA ALA A 486 -16.69 1.21 -3.67
C ALA A 486 -17.20 2.55 -3.10
N ASP A 487 -18.12 2.49 -2.14
CA ASP A 487 -18.62 3.67 -1.43
C ASP A 487 -17.50 4.38 -0.65
N ALA A 488 -16.63 3.62 0.03
CA ALA A 488 -15.54 4.17 0.84
C ALA A 488 -14.51 4.93 -0.01
N VAL A 489 -14.24 4.48 -1.24
CA VAL A 489 -13.33 5.17 -2.17
C VAL A 489 -14.06 6.12 -3.13
N GLU A 490 -15.37 6.33 -2.94
CA GLU A 490 -16.22 7.24 -3.71
C GLU A 490 -16.20 6.99 -5.22
N VAL A 491 -16.22 5.72 -5.65
CA VAL A 491 -16.23 5.33 -7.07
C VAL A 491 -17.50 4.61 -7.48
N ASP A 492 -18.05 4.99 -8.63
CA ASP A 492 -19.04 4.17 -9.34
C ASP A 492 -18.32 3.16 -10.23
N LEU A 493 -18.20 1.92 -9.74
CA LEU A 493 -17.47 0.83 -10.40
C LEU A 493 -18.02 0.44 -11.79
N PHE A 494 -19.26 0.83 -12.11
CA PHE A 494 -19.93 0.44 -13.34
C PHE A 494 -20.31 1.62 -14.24
N ALA A 495 -19.83 2.82 -13.91
CA ALA A 495 -19.98 3.99 -14.76
C ALA A 495 -19.27 3.79 -16.13
N PRO A 496 -19.97 3.98 -17.28
CA PRO A 496 -19.44 3.62 -18.60
C PRO A 496 -18.13 4.31 -19.00
N GLU A 497 -17.87 5.51 -18.49
CA GLU A 497 -16.71 6.34 -18.84
C GLU A 497 -15.68 6.45 -17.70
N ALA A 498 -15.87 5.74 -16.59
CA ALA A 498 -14.98 5.88 -15.44
C ALA A 498 -13.69 5.06 -15.61
N ASP A 499 -12.55 5.73 -15.51
CA ASP A 499 -11.23 5.09 -15.47
C ASP A 499 -10.81 4.79 -14.02
N HIS A 500 -11.04 3.56 -13.57
CA HIS A 500 -10.61 3.08 -12.23
C HIS A 500 -9.31 2.29 -12.28
N SER A 501 -8.47 2.52 -13.29
CA SER A 501 -7.18 1.85 -13.45
C SER A 501 -6.24 2.00 -12.24
N GLY A 502 -6.36 3.08 -11.46
CA GLY A 502 -5.66 3.25 -10.18
C GLY A 502 -6.06 2.24 -9.10
N LEU A 503 -7.23 1.60 -9.25
CA LEU A 503 -7.74 0.51 -8.39
C LEU A 503 -7.55 -0.87 -9.03
N SER A 504 -6.79 -0.99 -10.12
CA SER A 504 -6.68 -2.23 -10.91
C SER A 504 -6.22 -3.44 -10.10
N PHE A 505 -5.44 -3.25 -9.04
CA PHE A 505 -5.04 -4.35 -8.15
C PHE A 505 -6.22 -4.89 -7.35
N GLN A 506 -7.02 -4.02 -6.75
CA GLN A 506 -8.16 -4.37 -5.92
C GLN A 506 -9.29 -4.92 -6.79
N LEU A 507 -9.61 -4.22 -7.88
CA LEU A 507 -10.66 -4.62 -8.83
C LEU A 507 -10.35 -5.92 -9.55
N HIS A 508 -9.07 -6.32 -9.68
CA HIS A 508 -8.72 -7.65 -10.16
C HIS A 508 -9.35 -8.75 -9.30
N ASN A 509 -9.29 -8.60 -7.97
CA ASN A 509 -9.84 -9.58 -7.04
C ASN A 509 -11.37 -9.59 -7.05
N TYR A 510 -12.00 -8.41 -7.17
CA TYR A 510 -13.45 -8.32 -7.29
C TYR A 510 -13.96 -8.93 -8.62
N ALA A 511 -13.33 -8.57 -9.74
CA ALA A 511 -13.65 -9.12 -11.06
C ALA A 511 -13.42 -10.64 -11.11
N ALA A 512 -12.38 -11.16 -10.45
CA ALA A 512 -12.14 -12.59 -10.33
C ALA A 512 -13.19 -13.30 -9.46
N PHE A 513 -13.66 -12.66 -8.39
CA PHE A 513 -14.75 -13.18 -7.56
C PHE A 513 -16.05 -13.34 -8.36
N LEU A 514 -16.45 -12.27 -9.07
CA LEU A 514 -17.62 -12.24 -9.95
C LEU A 514 -17.46 -13.25 -11.10
N GLY A 515 -16.29 -13.27 -11.74
CA GLY A 515 -16.00 -14.17 -12.86
C GLY A 515 -16.00 -15.66 -12.51
N ALA A 516 -15.93 -16.00 -11.23
CA ALA A 516 -16.08 -17.37 -10.73
C ALA A 516 -17.56 -17.80 -10.56
N GLY A 517 -18.52 -16.87 -10.57
CA GLY A 517 -19.95 -17.15 -10.62
C GLY A 517 -20.40 -17.62 -12.01
N LYS A 518 -19.98 -18.82 -12.41
CA LYS A 518 -20.14 -19.33 -13.78
C LYS A 518 -21.59 -19.51 -14.26
N ASP A 519 -22.55 -19.43 -13.34
CA ASP A 519 -23.98 -19.63 -13.63
C ASP A 519 -24.78 -18.32 -13.58
N ASP A 520 -24.13 -17.17 -13.36
CA ASP A 520 -24.77 -15.86 -13.22
C ASP A 520 -24.30 -14.88 -14.32
N ILE A 521 -25.21 -14.53 -15.23
CA ILE A 521 -24.92 -13.62 -16.35
C ILE A 521 -24.57 -12.20 -15.87
N GLU A 522 -25.21 -11.72 -14.80
CA GLU A 522 -24.98 -10.35 -14.32
C GLU A 522 -23.58 -10.25 -13.70
N ASP A 523 -23.17 -11.27 -12.96
CA ASP A 523 -21.80 -11.38 -12.43
C ASP A 523 -20.76 -11.43 -13.53
N LEU A 524 -20.98 -12.25 -14.55
CA LEU A 524 -20.02 -12.40 -15.64
C LEU A 524 -19.94 -11.13 -16.47
N ARG A 525 -21.06 -10.43 -16.71
CA ARG A 525 -21.07 -9.09 -17.34
C ARG A 525 -20.30 -8.08 -16.50
N ALA A 526 -20.55 -8.02 -15.20
CA ALA A 526 -19.85 -7.13 -14.27
C ALA A 526 -18.34 -7.44 -14.22
N ALA A 527 -17.95 -8.71 -14.18
CA ALA A 527 -16.56 -9.15 -14.19
C ALA A 527 -15.84 -8.70 -15.47
N VAL A 528 -16.43 -8.98 -16.63
CA VAL A 528 -15.87 -8.63 -17.93
C VAL A 528 -15.79 -7.12 -18.12
N HIS A 529 -16.80 -6.36 -17.65
CA HIS A 529 -16.77 -4.91 -17.61
C HIS A 529 -15.55 -4.41 -16.82
N LEU A 530 -15.40 -4.81 -15.56
CA LEU A 530 -14.28 -4.40 -14.70
C LEU A 530 -12.92 -4.78 -15.29
N PHE A 531 -12.80 -5.99 -15.87
CA PHE A 531 -11.57 -6.41 -16.53
C PHE A 531 -11.21 -5.49 -17.71
N THR A 532 -12.20 -5.13 -18.52
CA THR A 532 -12.01 -4.36 -19.75
C THR A 532 -11.76 -2.87 -19.46
N THR A 533 -12.53 -2.27 -18.55
CA THR A 533 -12.49 -0.81 -18.32
C THR A 533 -11.43 -0.39 -17.31
N SER A 534 -11.10 -1.25 -16.34
CA SER A 534 -10.28 -0.85 -15.19
C SER A 534 -9.04 -1.72 -15.01
N VAL A 535 -9.21 -3.05 -14.93
CA VAL A 535 -8.12 -3.95 -14.52
C VAL A 535 -7.05 -4.10 -15.60
N ILE A 536 -7.42 -4.51 -16.82
CA ILE A 536 -6.44 -4.71 -17.91
C ILE A 536 -5.75 -3.38 -18.29
N PRO A 537 -6.44 -2.24 -18.40
CA PRO A 537 -5.77 -0.95 -18.62
C PRO A 537 -4.75 -0.62 -17.52
N GLY A 538 -5.13 -0.70 -16.24
CA GLY A 538 -4.20 -0.41 -15.13
C GLY A 538 -3.02 -1.38 -15.07
N ARG A 539 -3.24 -2.69 -15.27
CA ARG A 539 -2.16 -3.68 -15.34
C ARG A 539 -1.26 -3.49 -16.57
N SER A 540 -1.78 -2.94 -17.66
CA SER A 540 -0.98 -2.61 -18.85
C SER A 540 -0.05 -1.42 -18.59
N ARG A 541 -0.50 -0.41 -17.83
CA ARG A 541 0.37 0.70 -17.40
C ARG A 541 1.49 0.21 -16.48
N LEU A 542 1.16 -0.63 -15.50
CA LEU A 542 2.15 -1.27 -14.64
C LEU A 542 3.15 -2.13 -15.43
N TYR A 543 2.69 -2.93 -16.40
CA TYR A 543 3.60 -3.69 -17.27
C TYR A 543 4.54 -2.78 -18.08
N ASN A 544 4.04 -1.64 -18.59
CA ASN A 544 4.88 -0.69 -19.32
C ASN A 544 5.96 -0.06 -18.44
N ARG A 545 5.68 0.11 -17.14
CA ARG A 545 6.62 0.63 -16.13
C ARG A 545 7.62 -0.44 -15.68
N ASP A 546 7.12 -1.56 -15.16
CA ASP A 546 7.90 -2.54 -14.40
C ASP A 546 8.42 -3.69 -15.27
N ARG A 547 7.86 -3.85 -16.49
CA ARG A 547 8.14 -4.95 -17.42
C ARG A 547 7.86 -6.34 -16.85
N ASP A 548 7.10 -6.43 -15.76
CA ASP A 548 6.56 -7.69 -15.24
C ASP A 548 5.21 -8.01 -15.89
N ILE A 549 5.21 -9.01 -16.78
CA ILE A 549 4.02 -9.43 -17.52
C ILE A 549 3.03 -10.23 -16.68
N ARG A 550 3.46 -10.86 -15.57
CA ARG A 550 2.65 -11.86 -14.84
C ARG A 550 1.31 -11.31 -14.34
N PRO A 551 1.24 -10.11 -13.72
CA PRO A 551 -0.05 -9.58 -13.26
C PRO A 551 -1.00 -9.27 -14.41
N LEU A 552 -0.48 -8.80 -15.56
CA LEU A 552 -1.29 -8.50 -16.75
C LEU A 552 -1.78 -9.78 -17.42
N ALA A 553 -0.91 -10.78 -17.57
CA ALA A 553 -1.27 -12.08 -18.10
C ALA A 553 -2.38 -12.74 -17.25
N ARG A 554 -2.24 -12.68 -15.92
CA ARG A 554 -3.25 -13.17 -14.98
C ARG A 554 -4.60 -12.50 -15.13
N SER A 555 -4.62 -11.17 -15.25
CA SER A 555 -5.87 -10.47 -15.54
C SER A 555 -6.48 -10.88 -16.88
N ARG A 556 -5.68 -11.05 -17.94
CA ARG A 556 -6.17 -11.43 -19.27
C ARG A 556 -6.78 -12.83 -19.31
N TYR A 557 -6.11 -13.85 -18.75
CA TYR A 557 -6.68 -15.20 -18.80
C TYR A 557 -7.89 -15.38 -17.87
N LEU A 558 -7.98 -14.63 -16.77
CA LEU A 558 -9.19 -14.61 -15.93
C LEU A 558 -10.35 -13.86 -16.62
N ALA A 559 -10.06 -12.76 -17.32
CA ALA A 559 -11.04 -12.06 -18.15
C ALA A 559 -11.56 -12.96 -19.29
N ALA A 560 -10.67 -13.71 -19.95
CA ALA A 560 -11.04 -14.65 -21.00
C ALA A 560 -11.93 -15.78 -20.48
N ASP A 561 -11.62 -16.32 -19.32
CA ASP A 561 -12.43 -17.35 -18.66
C ASP A 561 -13.81 -16.83 -18.21
N ALA A 562 -13.91 -15.56 -17.78
CA ALA A 562 -15.21 -14.92 -17.50
C ALA A 562 -16.02 -14.70 -18.78
N ALA A 563 -15.41 -14.14 -19.84
CA ALA A 563 -16.06 -13.90 -21.12
C ALA A 563 -16.50 -15.20 -21.82
N SER A 564 -15.71 -16.26 -21.73
CA SER A 564 -16.05 -17.60 -22.23
C SER A 564 -17.26 -18.20 -21.52
N GLY A 565 -17.32 -18.06 -20.18
CA GLY A 565 -18.48 -18.45 -19.39
C GLY A 565 -19.73 -17.66 -19.76
N LEU A 566 -19.61 -16.33 -19.92
CA LEU A 566 -20.70 -15.45 -20.34
C LEU A 566 -21.25 -15.88 -21.70
N ALA A 567 -20.37 -16.13 -22.67
CA ALA A 567 -20.75 -16.56 -24.01
C ALA A 567 -21.54 -17.88 -23.99
N SER A 568 -21.15 -18.85 -23.15
CA SER A 568 -21.89 -20.11 -23.00
C SER A 568 -23.33 -19.85 -22.53
N LEU A 569 -23.51 -19.07 -21.45
CA LEU A 569 -24.85 -18.78 -20.93
C LEU A 569 -25.71 -17.96 -21.89
N LEU A 570 -25.11 -17.03 -22.64
CA LEU A 570 -25.81 -16.24 -23.65
C LEU A 570 -26.27 -17.11 -24.82
N THR A 571 -25.44 -18.07 -25.25
CA THR A 571 -25.84 -19.04 -26.28
C THR A 571 -26.98 -19.93 -25.83
N ASP A 572 -26.98 -20.37 -24.56
CA ASP A 572 -28.10 -21.12 -24.00
C ASP A 572 -29.40 -20.30 -23.95
N ARG A 573 -29.31 -18.96 -23.89
CA ARG A 573 -30.43 -18.01 -24.01
C ARG A 573 -30.79 -17.63 -25.45
N GLY A 574 -30.04 -18.09 -26.45
CA GLY A 574 -30.23 -17.73 -27.86
C GLY A 574 -29.66 -16.36 -28.27
N GLU A 575 -28.87 -15.72 -27.40
CA GLU A 575 -28.21 -14.42 -27.64
C GLU A 575 -26.87 -14.60 -28.42
N HIS A 576 -26.91 -15.32 -29.54
CA HIS A 576 -25.69 -15.78 -30.25
C HIS A 576 -24.78 -14.65 -30.74
N SER A 577 -25.32 -13.51 -31.15
CA SER A 577 -24.52 -12.37 -31.63
C SER A 577 -23.66 -11.77 -30.51
N GLU A 578 -24.18 -11.68 -29.29
CA GLU A 578 -23.42 -11.18 -28.15
C GLU A 578 -22.42 -12.26 -27.67
N ALA A 579 -22.83 -13.53 -27.68
CA ALA A 579 -21.94 -14.65 -27.36
C ALA A 579 -20.70 -14.68 -28.29
N GLU A 580 -20.88 -14.53 -29.61
CA GLU A 580 -19.77 -14.51 -30.58
C GLU A 580 -18.76 -13.40 -30.27
N GLN A 581 -19.24 -12.20 -29.90
CA GLN A 581 -18.38 -11.08 -29.54
C GLN A 581 -17.51 -11.42 -28.32
N TRP A 582 -18.10 -12.04 -27.29
CA TRP A 582 -17.37 -12.42 -26.08
C TRP A 582 -16.38 -13.55 -26.32
N VAL A 583 -16.71 -14.55 -27.14
CA VAL A 583 -15.74 -15.59 -27.52
C VAL A 583 -14.55 -14.97 -28.29
N ARG A 584 -14.81 -14.04 -29.21
CA ARG A 584 -13.76 -13.33 -29.95
C ARG A 584 -12.84 -12.52 -29.04
N GLN A 585 -13.42 -11.84 -28.05
CA GLN A 585 -12.65 -11.09 -27.07
C GLN A 585 -11.81 -12.01 -26.16
N ALA A 586 -12.39 -13.10 -25.67
CA ALA A 586 -11.71 -14.10 -24.85
C ALA A 586 -10.52 -14.72 -25.59
N HIS A 587 -10.74 -15.12 -26.86
CA HIS A 587 -9.72 -15.66 -27.76
C HIS A 587 -8.56 -14.68 -27.95
N THR A 588 -8.88 -13.40 -28.19
CA THR A 588 -7.88 -12.33 -28.33
C THR A 588 -7.01 -12.21 -27.08
N TRP A 589 -7.61 -12.20 -25.89
CA TRP A 589 -6.84 -12.12 -24.63
C TRP A 589 -5.93 -13.33 -24.41
N VAL A 590 -6.40 -14.55 -24.72
CA VAL A 590 -5.58 -15.77 -24.58
C VAL A 590 -4.37 -15.74 -25.54
N HIS A 591 -4.56 -15.34 -26.80
CA HIS A 591 -3.44 -15.20 -27.73
C HIS A 591 -2.46 -14.09 -27.33
N GLN A 592 -2.94 -12.97 -26.78
CA GLN A 592 -2.06 -11.93 -26.23
C GLN A 592 -1.20 -12.45 -25.07
N VAL A 593 -1.71 -13.37 -24.25
CA VAL A 593 -0.91 -14.02 -23.20
C VAL A 593 0.11 -14.98 -23.81
N MET A 594 -0.30 -15.87 -24.71
CA MET A 594 0.61 -16.86 -25.35
C MET A 594 1.68 -16.23 -26.23
N ALA A 595 1.48 -14.99 -26.71
CA ALA A 595 2.49 -14.24 -27.45
C ALA A 595 3.70 -13.87 -26.57
N GLU A 596 3.51 -13.80 -25.24
CA GLU A 596 4.55 -13.40 -24.30
C GLU A 596 5.51 -14.57 -24.00
N PRO A 597 6.83 -14.36 -24.02
CA PRO A 597 7.82 -15.44 -23.90
C PRO A 597 7.65 -16.39 -22.70
N PRO A 598 7.21 -15.95 -21.50
CA PRO A 598 6.99 -16.88 -20.38
C PRO A 598 5.77 -17.80 -20.54
N TYR A 599 4.79 -17.41 -21.36
CA TYR A 599 3.51 -18.10 -21.50
C TYR A 599 3.35 -18.83 -22.85
N GLN A 600 4.42 -18.91 -23.63
CA GLN A 600 4.44 -19.75 -24.83
C GLN A 600 4.28 -21.22 -24.41
N PRO A 601 3.34 -21.99 -24.99
CA PRO A 601 3.01 -23.34 -24.51
C PRO A 601 4.21 -24.28 -24.31
N HIS A 602 5.16 -24.27 -25.24
CA HIS A 602 6.38 -25.08 -25.18
C HIS A 602 7.37 -24.71 -24.04
N ARG A 603 7.15 -23.59 -23.35
CA ARG A 603 7.96 -23.11 -22.22
C ARG A 603 7.28 -23.28 -20.86
N LEU A 604 5.98 -23.62 -20.86
CA LEU A 604 5.23 -23.85 -19.64
C LEU A 604 5.72 -25.13 -18.95
N LEU A 605 5.81 -25.06 -17.62
CA LEU A 605 6.21 -26.16 -16.75
C LEU A 605 4.99 -26.72 -16.02
N PRO A 606 5.01 -27.98 -15.55
CA PRO A 606 3.94 -28.55 -14.74
C PRO A 606 3.96 -27.95 -13.32
N ALA A 607 3.83 -26.63 -13.22
CA ALA A 607 3.72 -25.85 -12.00
C ALA A 607 2.28 -25.32 -11.86
N LEU A 608 1.90 -24.94 -10.64
CA LEU A 608 0.54 -24.48 -10.34
C LEU A 608 0.12 -23.30 -11.21
N GLU A 609 0.96 -22.26 -11.34
CA GLU A 609 0.61 -21.04 -12.10
C GLU A 609 0.36 -21.34 -13.59
N ASP A 610 1.27 -22.08 -14.22
CA ASP A 610 1.18 -22.47 -15.63
C ASP A 610 -0.01 -23.41 -15.89
N SER A 611 -0.30 -24.30 -14.94
CA SER A 611 -1.45 -25.20 -15.01
C SER A 611 -2.78 -24.48 -14.82
N LEU A 612 -2.82 -23.44 -13.97
CA LEU A 612 -3.98 -22.56 -13.85
C LEU A 612 -4.21 -21.75 -15.12
N PHE A 613 -3.15 -21.28 -15.78
CA PHE A 613 -3.27 -20.67 -17.10
C PHE A 613 -3.84 -21.67 -18.12
N ALA A 614 -3.27 -22.88 -18.20
CA ALA A 614 -3.72 -23.93 -19.12
C ALA A 614 -5.19 -24.31 -18.92
N LEU A 615 -5.62 -24.47 -17.67
CA LEU A 615 -7.00 -24.77 -17.28
C LEU A 615 -7.99 -23.71 -17.80
N ARG A 616 -7.56 -22.45 -17.92
CA ARG A 616 -8.40 -21.31 -18.32
C ARG A 616 -8.31 -21.02 -19.82
N ALA A 617 -7.14 -21.21 -20.42
CA ALA A 617 -6.90 -20.93 -21.84
C ALA A 617 -7.42 -22.04 -22.76
N ALA A 618 -7.28 -23.33 -22.39
CA ALA A 618 -7.73 -24.44 -23.23
C ALA A 618 -9.25 -24.41 -23.54
N PRO A 619 -10.17 -24.17 -22.56
CA PRO A 619 -11.59 -24.04 -22.86
C PRO A 619 -11.91 -22.93 -23.88
N VAL A 620 -11.20 -21.80 -23.79
CA VAL A 620 -11.38 -20.62 -24.66
C VAL A 620 -10.98 -20.95 -26.10
N LEU A 621 -9.84 -21.62 -26.30
CA LEU A 621 -9.37 -22.04 -27.62
C LEU A 621 -10.37 -22.99 -28.29
N LEU A 622 -10.86 -23.99 -27.55
CA LEU A 622 -11.85 -24.94 -28.04
C LEU A 622 -13.17 -24.24 -28.38
N GLN A 623 -13.63 -23.32 -27.52
CA GLN A 623 -14.85 -22.55 -27.78
C GLN A 623 -14.71 -21.65 -29.03
N ALA A 624 -13.56 -21.03 -29.25
CA ALA A 624 -13.32 -20.22 -30.45
C ALA A 624 -13.38 -21.04 -31.75
N VAL A 625 -12.96 -22.31 -31.71
CA VAL A 625 -13.09 -23.27 -32.82
C VAL A 625 -14.56 -23.64 -33.04
N GLU A 626 -15.29 -23.96 -31.98
CA GLU A 626 -16.71 -24.32 -32.02
C GLU A 626 -17.58 -23.18 -32.62
N TYR A 627 -17.20 -21.92 -32.37
CA TYR A 627 -17.87 -20.73 -32.91
C TYR A 627 -17.36 -20.28 -34.29
N GLY A 628 -16.35 -20.95 -34.86
CA GLY A 628 -15.76 -20.56 -36.14
C GLY A 628 -15.00 -19.23 -36.12
N ILE A 629 -14.55 -18.78 -34.94
CA ILE A 629 -13.79 -17.54 -34.74
C ILE A 629 -12.29 -17.77 -34.95
N ALA A 630 -11.80 -18.97 -34.64
CA ALA A 630 -10.41 -19.35 -34.83
C ALA A 630 -9.98 -19.22 -36.30
N ALA A 631 -8.98 -18.37 -36.57
CA ALA A 631 -8.46 -18.17 -37.91
C ALA A 631 -7.76 -19.42 -38.47
N ASN A 632 -7.16 -20.23 -37.59
CA ASN A 632 -6.59 -21.53 -37.90
C ASN A 632 -7.06 -22.56 -36.85
N PRO A 633 -8.21 -23.24 -37.08
CA PRO A 633 -8.77 -24.17 -36.11
C PRO A 633 -7.82 -25.31 -35.70
N GLU A 634 -7.02 -25.83 -36.65
CA GLU A 634 -6.08 -26.92 -36.36
C GLU A 634 -4.96 -26.46 -35.40
N ALA A 635 -4.47 -25.23 -35.55
CA ALA A 635 -3.48 -24.67 -34.65
C ALA A 635 -4.03 -24.48 -33.24
N ASP A 636 -5.24 -23.94 -33.09
CA ASP A 636 -5.86 -23.70 -31.78
C ASP A 636 -6.22 -25.02 -31.07
N ILE A 637 -6.67 -26.04 -31.80
CA ILE A 637 -6.85 -27.39 -31.24
C ILE A 637 -5.50 -27.98 -30.78
N GLY A 638 -4.44 -27.81 -31.58
CA GLY A 638 -3.09 -28.24 -31.22
C GLY A 638 -2.58 -27.60 -29.94
N LEU A 639 -2.75 -26.28 -29.81
CA LEU A 639 -2.39 -25.51 -28.60
C LEU A 639 -3.22 -25.96 -27.39
N ALA A 640 -4.54 -26.12 -27.55
CA ALA A 640 -5.41 -26.61 -26.48
C ALA A 640 -4.97 -28.01 -26.00
N ASN A 641 -4.60 -28.91 -26.91
CA ASN A 641 -4.09 -30.24 -26.56
C ASN A 641 -2.79 -30.18 -25.75
N GLU A 642 -1.85 -29.30 -26.13
CA GLU A 642 -0.60 -29.09 -25.38
C GLU A 642 -0.86 -28.59 -23.96
N LEU A 643 -1.78 -27.63 -23.79
CA LEU A 643 -2.19 -27.10 -22.50
C LEU A 643 -2.90 -28.17 -21.63
N VAL A 644 -3.78 -28.99 -22.21
CA VAL A 644 -4.43 -30.09 -21.46
C VAL A 644 -3.39 -31.14 -21.03
N ARG A 645 -2.40 -31.47 -21.88
CA ARG A 645 -1.30 -32.38 -21.50
C ARG A 645 -0.43 -31.81 -20.37
N LEU A 646 -0.22 -30.50 -20.35
CA LEU A 646 0.46 -29.83 -19.24
C LEU A 646 -0.31 -30.00 -17.92
N LEU A 647 -1.62 -29.72 -17.95
CA LEU A 647 -2.51 -29.85 -16.80
C LEU A 647 -2.54 -31.29 -16.26
N GLU A 648 -2.64 -32.29 -17.14
CA GLU A 648 -2.61 -33.71 -16.78
C GLU A 648 -1.28 -34.13 -16.14
N ARG A 649 -0.14 -33.63 -16.66
CA ARG A 649 1.17 -33.87 -16.05
C ARG A 649 1.24 -33.29 -14.64
N TRP A 650 0.85 -32.04 -14.47
CA TRP A 650 0.83 -31.40 -13.16
C TRP A 650 -0.08 -32.15 -12.17
N LEU A 651 -1.29 -32.52 -12.57
CA LEU A 651 -2.21 -33.31 -11.73
C LEU A 651 -1.61 -34.66 -11.34
N LYS A 652 -0.91 -35.33 -12.26
CA LYS A 652 -0.22 -36.59 -11.99
C LYS A 652 0.93 -36.41 -11.00
N GLU A 653 1.71 -35.34 -11.13
CA GLU A 653 2.86 -35.03 -10.28
C GLU A 653 2.45 -34.55 -8.87
N THR A 654 1.30 -33.88 -8.73
CA THR A 654 0.84 -33.34 -7.43
C THR A 654 -0.11 -34.25 -6.65
N SER A 655 -0.71 -35.27 -7.29
CA SER A 655 -1.66 -36.15 -6.61
C SER A 655 -1.02 -37.33 -5.85
N ASP A 656 0.24 -37.68 -6.11
CA ASP A 656 0.94 -38.84 -5.48
C ASP A 656 0.10 -40.15 -5.47
N GLY A 657 -0.85 -40.30 -6.40
CA GLY A 657 -1.82 -41.41 -6.40
C GLY A 657 -2.92 -41.34 -5.33
N SER A 658 -2.90 -40.33 -4.45
CA SER A 658 -4.01 -40.00 -3.56
C SER A 658 -5.08 -39.20 -4.32
N VAL A 659 -6.26 -39.79 -4.48
CA VAL A 659 -7.42 -39.15 -5.10
C VAL A 659 -8.02 -38.16 -4.10
N GLY A 660 -7.33 -37.04 -3.88
CA GLY A 660 -7.98 -35.86 -3.32
C GLY A 660 -9.03 -35.34 -4.30
N PRO A 661 -10.18 -34.84 -3.84
CA PRO A 661 -11.27 -34.37 -4.70
C PRO A 661 -10.93 -32.99 -5.28
N PHE A 662 -9.86 -32.90 -6.07
CA PHE A 662 -9.52 -31.67 -6.78
C PHE A 662 -10.44 -31.55 -7.99
N GLY A 663 -11.32 -30.55 -7.99
CA GLY A 663 -12.24 -30.26 -9.10
C GLY A 663 -11.55 -30.08 -10.47
N TYR A 664 -10.24 -29.88 -10.47
CA TYR A 664 -9.39 -29.83 -11.66
C TYR A 664 -9.32 -31.14 -12.45
N GLN A 665 -9.47 -32.30 -11.81
CA GLN A 665 -9.46 -33.60 -12.52
C GLN A 665 -10.68 -33.75 -13.43
N SER A 666 -11.87 -33.36 -12.96
CA SER A 666 -13.08 -33.35 -13.78
C SER A 666 -12.93 -32.40 -14.96
N ALA A 667 -12.45 -31.18 -14.70
CA ALA A 667 -12.25 -30.19 -15.76
C ALA A 667 -11.24 -30.66 -16.83
N ALA A 668 -10.15 -31.32 -16.42
CA ALA A 668 -9.18 -31.90 -17.36
C ALA A 668 -9.80 -33.02 -18.21
N ALA A 669 -10.60 -33.90 -17.59
CA ALA A 669 -11.29 -34.97 -18.29
C ALA A 669 -12.32 -34.44 -19.30
N ASP A 670 -13.09 -33.40 -18.93
CA ASP A 670 -14.06 -32.75 -19.80
C ASP A 670 -13.37 -32.11 -21.02
N LEU A 671 -12.23 -31.43 -20.80
CA LEU A 671 -11.43 -30.85 -21.88
C LEU A 671 -10.86 -31.92 -22.82
N ARG A 672 -10.42 -33.06 -22.27
CA ARG A 672 -9.95 -34.20 -23.06
C ARG A 672 -11.06 -34.82 -23.91
N ALA A 673 -12.27 -34.94 -23.36
CA ALA A 673 -13.43 -35.42 -24.09
C ALA A 673 -13.81 -34.48 -25.24
N ARG A 674 -13.78 -33.16 -25.02
CA ARG A 674 -14.01 -32.14 -26.07
C ARG A 674 -12.97 -32.23 -27.19
N LEU A 675 -11.68 -32.34 -26.86
CA LEU A 675 -10.61 -32.54 -27.86
C LEU A 675 -10.82 -33.80 -28.71
N SER A 676 -11.25 -34.89 -28.07
CA SER A 676 -11.54 -36.16 -28.77
C SER A 676 -12.72 -36.03 -29.74
N ALA A 677 -13.76 -35.29 -29.35
CA ALA A 677 -14.92 -35.01 -30.21
C ALA A 677 -14.55 -34.17 -31.45
N LEU A 678 -13.51 -33.32 -31.34
CA LEU A 678 -12.97 -32.53 -32.45
C LEU A 678 -11.93 -33.30 -33.30
N GLY A 679 -11.75 -34.61 -33.08
CA GLY A 679 -10.95 -35.48 -33.95
C GLY A 679 -9.46 -35.59 -33.59
N PHE A 680 -9.03 -35.15 -32.40
CA PHE A 680 -7.67 -35.36 -31.91
C PHE A 680 -7.60 -36.58 -30.97
N PRO A 681 -6.96 -37.70 -31.36
CA PRO A 681 -6.79 -38.86 -30.50
C PRO A 681 -5.83 -38.56 -29.33
N SER A 682 -6.04 -39.27 -28.21
CA SER A 682 -5.31 -39.18 -26.93
C SER A 682 -3.78 -39.20 -27.07
#